data_AF-A0A3D3R6A8-F1
#
_entry.id   AF-A0A3D3R6A8-F1
#
_cell.length_a   1.000
_cell.length_b   1.000
_cell.length_c   1.000
_cell.angle_alpha   90.00
_cell.angle_beta   90.00
_cell.angle_gamma   90.00
#
_symmetry.space_group_name_H-M   'P 1'
#
loop_
_entity.id
_entity.type
_entity.pdbx_description
1 polymer ?
#
loop_
_entity_poly.entity_id
_entity_poly.type
_entity_poly.pdbx_seq_one_letter_code
_entity_poly.pdbx_strand_id
1 'polypeptide(L)'
;GKPAQFVRIELPGDKRILTLAEVEVISGGKNIAKGGKAAQSSTMGSAVAAKALDGNKSSDWGKGGQTHTANAGTKNPWWEVDLGQPVDVEKIGIWNRQGFEGRLEDFTLTLLDANRKEVFKVAKVAAPFTMEIDVKHGGKLEYLTFRGSAGVPYKSTSKSVGAESHSQNDDPTLIDVPAGYRDPLPFAFQQGDVVAILGNGLPDRMQHDGWLETLLQSELQGKQVRFRNMSASGDRVDSFPRSKGAATITEYLRHVKADVVFAFFGFNESFEGVKQADEYQRKLVDFVKRTRGSKANGKSFPRIVLFSPIAHEDTGNKNVPDGKAHNIQLAAYTKATAAAAREAGVGYVDLFHPSLQMFKESSAPLTINGVHLTEEGNKKLAEIISSSLSGHQVSASQTMEPLRSAVLDKAYKWNNRYRARDGNDVWGGRSILKFTNDQTNAVVLQHELSMLDVMTNNRDERIWAVAKGEDLKVDDSNVPQPVKVISNVGGGSKSSSAVKEGNLNYISGEEGIQHMALADGFEVSLFADEKQFPELVNPVQMQFDTKGRLWAAVWPTYPKWEPLKEMNDALIILHDDDNDGKADRVTEFARIQNPLGFEFWNGGVLVASAPEIVFLKDTDGDDVADVRTVMLQGLDSSDTHHAANNLIYGPDGAIYWQSGVFMVHNHEHPWGPSLQASES
;
A
#
# COMPACT_ATOMS: atom_id res chain seq x y z
N GLY A 1 53.13 -9.05 11.19
CA GLY A 1 52.20 -10.17 10.90
C GLY A 1 52.83 -11.06 9.86
N LYS A 2 52.12 -12.07 9.35
CA LYS A 2 52.53 -12.69 8.08
C LYS A 2 52.29 -11.68 6.94
N PRO A 3 53.14 -11.62 5.90
CA PRO A 3 52.92 -10.71 4.78
C PRO A 3 51.56 -10.93 4.12
N ALA A 4 50.86 -9.84 3.79
CA ALA A 4 49.59 -9.85 3.08
C ALA A 4 49.74 -9.20 1.71
N GLN A 5 49.04 -9.69 0.70
CA GLN A 5 48.95 -9.07 -0.62
C GLN A 5 47.57 -8.44 -0.84
N PHE A 6 46.51 -9.03 -0.29
CA PHE A 6 45.14 -8.51 -0.46
C PHE A 6 44.57 -7.99 0.85
N VAL A 7 43.88 -6.86 0.78
CA VAL A 7 43.08 -6.30 1.89
C VAL A 7 41.61 -6.27 1.46
N ARG A 8 40.76 -7.02 2.15
CA ARG A 8 39.33 -7.12 1.86
C ARG A 8 38.49 -6.57 3.00
N ILE A 9 37.53 -5.72 2.66
CA ILE A 9 36.45 -5.25 3.54
C ILE A 9 35.15 -5.83 2.99
N GLU A 10 34.41 -6.55 3.82
CA GLU A 10 33.16 -7.23 3.45
C GLU A 10 32.07 -6.93 4.46
N LEU A 11 30.83 -6.81 4.00
CA LEU A 11 29.63 -6.71 4.86
C LEU A 11 28.85 -8.02 4.83
N PRO A 12 28.94 -8.89 5.84
CA PRO A 12 28.12 -10.09 5.90
C PRO A 12 26.61 -9.75 5.90
N GLY A 13 25.82 -10.52 5.16
CA GLY A 13 24.36 -10.42 5.09
C GLY A 13 23.82 -10.18 3.68
N ASP A 14 22.49 -10.22 3.57
CA ASP A 14 21.77 -10.00 2.31
C ASP A 14 21.36 -8.52 2.15
N LYS A 15 21.24 -8.06 0.90
CA LYS A 15 20.84 -6.68 0.52
C LYS A 15 21.66 -5.57 1.20
N ARG A 16 22.95 -5.80 1.44
CA ARG A 16 23.85 -4.81 2.04
C ARG A 16 24.46 -3.92 0.94
N ILE A 17 24.80 -2.68 1.30
CA ILE A 17 25.49 -1.72 0.43
C ILE A 17 26.79 -1.28 1.12
N LEU A 18 27.92 -1.57 0.48
CA LEU A 18 29.25 -1.12 0.89
C LEU A 18 29.60 0.20 0.19
N THR A 19 29.99 1.19 0.99
CA THR A 19 30.58 2.47 0.56
C THR A 19 31.80 2.79 1.40
N LEU A 20 32.88 3.23 0.76
CA LEU A 20 34.13 3.65 1.40
C LEU A 20 34.59 4.96 0.77
N ALA A 21 35.01 5.93 1.58
CA ALA A 21 35.62 7.17 1.10
C ALA A 21 37.11 6.98 0.80
N GLU A 22 37.87 6.40 1.73
CA GLU A 22 39.29 6.09 1.55
C GLU A 22 39.64 4.86 2.39
N VAL A 23 40.55 4.04 1.87
CA VAL A 23 41.22 2.96 2.60
C VAL A 23 42.72 3.15 2.46
N GLU A 24 43.39 3.35 3.58
CA GLU A 24 44.84 3.41 3.64
C GLU A 24 45.41 2.10 4.19
N VAL A 25 46.45 1.58 3.56
CA VAL A 25 47.18 0.40 4.04
C VAL A 25 48.59 0.86 4.34
N ILE A 26 48.98 0.86 5.61
CA ILE A 26 50.26 1.39 6.06
C ILE A 26 51.28 0.26 6.17
N SER A 27 52.41 0.40 5.47
CA SER A 27 53.57 -0.48 5.60
C SER A 27 54.85 0.36 5.56
N GLY A 28 55.78 0.10 6.49
CA GLY A 28 57.01 0.91 6.63
C GLY A 28 56.71 2.41 6.84
N GLY A 29 55.62 2.73 7.55
CA GLY A 29 55.18 4.11 7.78
C GLY A 29 54.60 4.85 6.57
N LYS A 30 54.33 4.17 5.44
CA LYS A 30 53.77 4.79 4.23
C LYS A 30 52.45 4.13 3.82
N ASN A 31 51.50 4.93 3.33
CA ASN A 31 50.28 4.41 2.69
C ASN A 31 50.64 3.82 1.32
N ILE A 32 50.62 2.49 1.23
CA ILE A 32 50.93 1.73 0.01
C ILE A 32 49.69 1.37 -0.81
N ALA A 33 48.48 1.65 -0.30
CA ALA A 33 47.24 1.30 -0.98
C ALA A 33 47.05 2.06 -2.31
N LYS A 34 47.57 3.30 -2.40
CA LYS A 34 47.49 4.14 -3.62
C LYS A 34 48.12 3.52 -4.86
N GLY A 35 49.08 2.62 -4.68
CA GLY A 35 49.73 1.90 -5.79
C GLY A 35 49.04 0.58 -6.16
N GLY A 36 48.02 0.18 -5.39
CA GLY A 36 47.31 -1.09 -5.56
C GLY A 36 46.19 -1.03 -6.61
N LYS A 37 45.62 -2.19 -6.90
CA LYS A 37 44.45 -2.33 -7.78
C LYS A 37 43.23 -2.75 -6.97
N ALA A 38 42.24 -1.87 -6.90
CA ALA A 38 41.00 -2.15 -6.19
C ALA A 38 39.92 -2.76 -7.10
N ALA A 39 39.16 -3.69 -6.53
CA ALA A 39 37.94 -4.27 -7.08
C ALA A 39 36.84 -4.27 -6.01
N GLN A 40 35.59 -4.37 -6.44
CA GLN A 40 34.44 -4.49 -5.54
C GLN A 40 33.39 -5.41 -6.16
N SER A 41 32.55 -6.01 -5.32
CA SER A 41 31.57 -7.03 -5.73
C SER A 41 30.57 -6.57 -6.81
N SER A 42 30.27 -5.28 -6.84
CA SER A 42 29.40 -4.63 -7.83
C SER A 42 29.65 -3.12 -7.84
N THR A 43 29.25 -2.40 -8.88
CA THR A 43 29.46 -0.94 -8.98
C THR A 43 28.16 -0.21 -9.27
N MET A 44 27.91 0.88 -8.55
CA MET A 44 26.83 1.82 -8.84
C MET A 44 27.38 3.05 -9.58
N GLY A 45 26.91 3.26 -10.81
CA GLY A 45 27.27 4.42 -11.61
C GLY A 45 28.79 4.63 -11.73
N SER A 46 29.25 5.84 -11.43
CA SER A 46 30.68 6.22 -11.49
C SER A 46 31.46 5.93 -10.20
N ALA A 47 30.86 5.28 -9.19
CA ALA A 47 31.48 5.04 -7.88
C ALA A 47 32.30 3.74 -7.83
N VAL A 48 33.32 3.69 -8.70
CA VAL A 48 34.23 2.55 -8.89
C VAL A 48 35.14 2.31 -7.67
N ALA A 49 35.64 1.08 -7.52
CA ALA A 49 36.46 0.66 -6.38
C ALA A 49 37.74 1.50 -6.17
N ALA A 50 38.36 1.99 -7.25
CA ALA A 50 39.60 2.77 -7.19
C ALA A 50 39.47 4.10 -6.43
N LYS A 51 38.24 4.61 -6.24
CA LYS A 51 38.01 5.86 -5.50
C LYS A 51 38.44 5.78 -4.03
N ALA A 52 38.38 4.60 -3.41
CA ALA A 52 38.87 4.42 -2.05
C ALA A 52 40.42 4.42 -1.94
N LEU A 53 41.14 4.63 -3.04
CA LEU A 53 42.61 4.68 -3.08
C LEU A 53 43.15 6.01 -3.63
N ASP A 54 42.26 6.96 -3.95
CA ASP A 54 42.64 8.19 -4.67
C ASP A 54 43.22 9.27 -3.74
N GLY A 55 43.16 9.06 -2.42
CA GLY A 55 43.63 9.99 -1.40
C GLY A 55 42.60 11.03 -0.99
N ASN A 56 41.39 11.00 -1.55
CA ASN A 56 40.28 11.88 -1.19
C ASN A 56 39.55 11.34 0.05
N LYS A 57 40.05 11.75 1.22
CA LYS A 57 39.45 11.39 2.53
C LYS A 57 38.13 12.09 2.84
N SER A 58 37.54 12.83 1.89
CA SER A 58 36.29 13.55 2.13
C SER A 58 35.14 12.58 2.36
N SER A 59 34.40 12.79 3.45
CA SER A 59 33.21 12.00 3.78
C SER A 59 31.96 12.40 2.98
N ASP A 60 32.02 13.51 2.22
CA ASP A 60 30.90 14.08 1.46
C ASP A 60 30.79 13.48 0.05
N TRP A 61 29.64 12.87 -0.26
CA TRP A 61 29.33 12.29 -1.57
C TRP A 61 29.48 13.29 -2.73
N GLY A 62 29.12 14.56 -2.50
CA GLY A 62 29.21 15.61 -3.52
C GLY A 62 30.63 15.95 -3.95
N LYS A 63 31.65 15.48 -3.21
CA LYS A 63 33.07 15.62 -3.56
C LYS A 63 33.61 14.49 -4.42
N GLY A 64 32.78 13.50 -4.76
CA GLY A 64 33.04 12.54 -5.82
C GLY A 64 34.07 11.45 -5.52
N GLY A 65 34.53 11.30 -4.27
CA GLY A 65 35.63 10.40 -3.87
C GLY A 65 35.22 9.03 -3.32
N GLN A 66 33.93 8.66 -3.33
CA GLN A 66 33.48 7.45 -2.64
C GLN A 66 33.21 6.28 -3.60
N THR A 67 33.53 5.08 -3.13
CA THR A 67 33.11 3.81 -3.75
C THR A 67 31.65 3.50 -3.40
N HIS A 68 30.94 2.77 -4.26
CA HIS A 68 29.56 2.35 -4.01
C HIS A 68 29.23 1.05 -4.75
N THR A 69 28.78 0.04 -4.00
CA THR A 69 28.22 -1.23 -4.55
C THR A 69 26.76 -1.04 -4.99
N ALA A 70 26.16 -1.96 -5.75
CA ALA A 70 24.85 -1.73 -6.41
C ALA A 70 23.72 -1.22 -5.48
N ASN A 71 22.85 -0.35 -5.99
CA ASN A 71 21.80 0.33 -5.21
C ASN A 71 20.73 -0.61 -4.62
N ALA A 72 20.46 -1.76 -5.25
CA ALA A 72 19.53 -2.76 -4.73
C ALA A 72 20.09 -3.55 -3.52
N GLY A 73 21.35 -3.30 -3.15
CA GLY A 73 22.12 -4.12 -2.22
C GLY A 73 22.53 -5.45 -2.86
N THR A 74 23.56 -6.09 -2.31
CA THR A 74 23.98 -7.43 -2.74
C THR A 74 24.21 -8.33 -1.53
N LYS A 75 24.32 -9.64 -1.76
CA LYS A 75 24.73 -10.58 -0.73
C LYS A 75 26.23 -10.46 -0.50
N ASN A 76 26.62 -10.22 0.75
CA ASN A 76 28.01 -10.09 1.17
C ASN A 76 28.84 -9.14 0.28
N PRO A 77 28.44 -7.86 0.09
CA PRO A 77 29.21 -6.93 -0.72
C PRO A 77 30.61 -6.76 -0.14
N TRP A 78 31.59 -6.68 -1.03
CA TRP A 78 32.99 -6.56 -0.64
C TRP A 78 33.72 -5.54 -1.52
N TRP A 79 34.74 -4.93 -0.94
CA TRP A 79 35.77 -4.15 -1.61
C TRP A 79 37.12 -4.77 -1.26
N GLU A 80 38.00 -4.91 -2.23
CA GLU A 80 39.31 -5.53 -2.05
C GLU A 80 40.38 -4.78 -2.83
N VAL A 81 41.56 -4.58 -2.24
CA VAL A 81 42.74 -4.06 -2.94
C VAL A 81 43.83 -5.13 -3.01
N ASP A 82 44.38 -5.33 -4.20
CA ASP A 82 45.63 -6.05 -4.44
C ASP A 82 46.80 -5.08 -4.39
N LEU A 83 47.72 -5.29 -3.44
CA LEU A 83 48.90 -4.47 -3.22
C LEU A 83 50.04 -4.80 -4.22
N GLY A 84 49.85 -5.80 -5.07
CA GLY A 84 50.77 -6.23 -6.12
C GLY A 84 51.90 -7.15 -5.64
N GLN A 85 52.21 -7.15 -4.35
CA GLN A 85 53.19 -8.02 -3.72
C GLN A 85 52.88 -8.22 -2.23
N PRO A 86 53.32 -9.34 -1.61
CA PRO A 86 53.18 -9.53 -0.17
C PRO A 86 53.98 -8.49 0.62
N VAL A 87 53.32 -7.84 1.58
CA VAL A 87 53.88 -6.78 2.42
C VAL A 87 53.48 -6.96 3.87
N ASP A 88 54.33 -6.50 4.78
CA ASP A 88 54.01 -6.46 6.20
C ASP A 88 53.11 -5.26 6.50
N VAL A 89 51.80 -5.49 6.57
CA VAL A 89 50.80 -4.48 6.91
C VAL A 89 50.91 -4.13 8.41
N GLU A 90 51.09 -2.85 8.69
CA GLU A 90 51.23 -2.30 10.04
C GLU A 90 49.89 -1.82 10.58
N LYS A 91 49.19 -1.02 9.78
CA LYS A 91 47.91 -0.40 10.11
C LYS A 91 47.01 -0.30 8.89
N ILE A 92 45.70 -0.23 9.11
CA ILE A 92 44.72 0.07 8.07
C ILE A 92 43.86 1.23 8.53
N GLY A 93 43.79 2.28 7.71
CA GLY A 93 42.91 3.44 7.93
C GLY A 93 41.66 3.31 7.06
N ILE A 94 40.48 3.59 7.61
CA ILE A 94 39.20 3.55 6.88
C ILE A 94 38.45 4.85 7.12
N TRP A 95 38.07 5.54 6.04
CA TRP A 95 37.20 6.72 6.06
C TRP A 95 35.82 6.34 5.52
N ASN A 96 34.79 6.64 6.30
CA ASN A 96 33.40 6.30 5.96
C ASN A 96 32.70 7.49 5.27
N ARG A 97 31.48 7.24 4.77
CA ARG A 97 30.60 8.24 4.17
C ARG A 97 29.74 8.92 5.23
N GLN A 98 29.70 10.25 5.20
CA GLN A 98 28.84 11.03 6.06
C GLN A 98 27.36 10.82 5.70
N GLY A 99 26.51 10.64 6.72
CA GLY A 99 25.06 10.42 6.58
C GLY A 99 24.66 8.98 6.25
N PHE A 100 25.62 8.07 6.06
CA PHE A 100 25.38 6.65 5.80
C PHE A 100 26.35 5.76 6.59
N GLU A 101 26.85 6.25 7.72
CA GLU A 101 27.93 5.62 8.47
C GLU A 101 27.59 4.18 8.86
N GLY A 102 26.34 3.95 9.30
CA GLY A 102 25.82 2.65 9.69
C GLY A 102 25.81 1.58 8.60
N ARG A 103 26.08 1.90 7.33
CA ARG A 103 26.24 0.87 6.27
C ARG A 103 27.39 -0.07 6.55
N LEU A 104 28.46 0.44 7.18
CA LEU A 104 29.61 -0.35 7.59
C LEU A 104 29.39 -1.12 8.91
N GLU A 105 28.18 -1.16 9.48
CA GLU A 105 27.96 -1.92 10.71
C GLU A 105 28.27 -3.41 10.52
N ASP A 106 28.92 -4.02 11.51
CA ASP A 106 29.34 -5.42 11.52
C ASP A 106 30.24 -5.85 10.35
N PHE A 107 31.01 -4.93 9.76
CA PHE A 107 31.92 -5.28 8.68
C PHE A 107 33.03 -6.23 9.14
N THR A 108 33.60 -6.95 8.17
CA THR A 108 34.75 -7.82 8.36
C THR A 108 35.91 -7.32 7.51
N LEU A 109 37.07 -7.13 8.15
CA LEU A 109 38.33 -6.88 7.47
C LEU A 109 39.16 -8.17 7.46
N THR A 110 39.64 -8.57 6.28
CA THR A 110 40.48 -9.76 6.09
C THR A 110 41.73 -9.39 5.30
N LEU A 111 42.89 -9.82 5.78
CA LEU A 111 44.15 -9.80 5.03
C LEU A 111 44.45 -11.20 4.49
N LEU A 112 44.80 -11.27 3.21
CA LEU A 112 45.12 -12.52 2.53
C LEU A 112 46.55 -12.48 1.96
N ASP A 113 47.26 -13.60 1.98
CA ASP A 113 48.56 -13.74 1.32
C ASP A 113 48.42 -13.88 -0.22
N ALA A 114 49.54 -14.04 -0.93
CA ALA A 114 49.56 -14.24 -2.39
C ALA A 114 48.76 -15.46 -2.88
N ASN A 115 48.57 -16.47 -2.02
CA ASN A 115 47.77 -17.66 -2.30
C ASN A 115 46.30 -17.50 -1.84
N ARG A 116 45.90 -16.27 -1.50
CA ARG A 116 44.59 -15.91 -0.94
C ARG A 116 44.24 -16.63 0.36
N LYS A 117 45.26 -17.05 1.13
CA LYS A 117 45.04 -17.62 2.46
C LYS A 117 44.96 -16.51 3.50
N GLU A 118 43.98 -16.60 4.40
CA GLU A 118 43.82 -15.67 5.52
C GLU A 118 45.08 -15.64 6.39
N VAL A 119 45.64 -14.44 6.54
CA VAL A 119 46.79 -14.17 7.42
C VAL A 119 46.42 -13.30 8.62
N PHE A 120 45.29 -12.58 8.55
CA PHE A 120 44.73 -11.78 9.63
C PHE A 120 43.26 -11.46 9.37
N LYS A 121 42.45 -11.35 10.42
CA LYS A 121 41.02 -11.02 10.33
C LYS A 121 40.52 -10.30 11.57
N VAL A 122 39.67 -9.31 11.36
CA VAL A 122 38.79 -8.73 12.39
C VAL A 122 37.37 -8.75 11.84
N ALA A 123 36.41 -9.26 12.62
CA ALA A 123 35.01 -9.38 12.22
C ALA A 123 34.10 -8.65 13.22
N LYS A 124 32.86 -8.39 12.80
CA LYS A 124 31.85 -7.67 13.61
C LYS A 124 32.37 -6.31 14.10
N VAL A 125 33.04 -5.59 13.20
CA VAL A 125 33.56 -4.27 13.49
C VAL A 125 32.39 -3.29 13.40
N ALA A 126 32.14 -2.55 14.49
CA ALA A 126 31.10 -1.52 14.53
C ALA A 126 31.42 -0.39 13.54
N ALA A 127 30.40 0.28 13.02
CA ALA A 127 30.59 1.33 12.02
C ALA A 127 31.48 2.47 12.56
N PRO A 128 32.53 2.89 11.83
CA PRO A 128 33.32 4.06 12.19
C PRO A 128 32.83 5.31 11.45
N PHE A 129 33.08 6.51 11.99
CA PHE A 129 33.17 7.70 11.12
C PHE A 129 34.49 7.63 10.34
N THR A 130 35.57 7.41 11.09
CA THR A 130 36.89 7.05 10.60
C THR A 130 37.51 6.09 11.61
N MET A 131 38.42 5.21 11.20
CA MET A 131 39.14 4.37 12.16
C MET A 131 40.53 3.97 11.69
N GLU A 132 41.37 3.61 12.65
CA GLU A 132 42.60 2.86 12.43
C GLU A 132 42.47 1.45 13.03
N ILE A 133 42.97 0.45 12.30
CA ILE A 133 43.09 -0.93 12.76
C ILE A 133 44.58 -1.24 12.85
N ASP A 134 45.08 -1.46 14.07
CA ASP A 134 46.49 -1.79 14.31
C ASP A 134 46.73 -3.29 14.12
N VAL A 135 47.18 -3.66 12.92
CA VAL A 135 47.41 -5.05 12.52
C VAL A 135 48.61 -5.64 13.28
N LYS A 136 49.62 -4.84 13.60
CA LYS A 136 50.80 -5.28 14.36
C LYS A 136 50.44 -5.66 15.80
N HIS A 137 49.50 -4.96 16.42
CA HIS A 137 49.07 -5.18 17.80
C HIS A 137 47.72 -5.91 17.91
N GLY A 138 47.53 -6.95 17.09
CA GLY A 138 46.41 -7.88 17.24
C GLY A 138 45.05 -7.34 16.79
N GLY A 139 45.03 -6.29 15.95
CA GLY A 139 43.79 -5.72 15.42
C GLY A 139 43.10 -4.75 16.34
N LYS A 140 43.85 -4.07 17.22
CA LYS A 140 43.30 -3.03 18.08
C LYS A 140 42.60 -1.96 17.22
N LEU A 141 41.34 -1.68 17.57
CA LEU A 141 40.48 -0.73 16.86
C LEU A 141 40.55 0.63 17.54
N GLU A 142 40.89 1.66 16.78
CA GLU A 142 40.86 3.05 17.21
C GLU A 142 39.85 3.81 16.37
N TYR A 143 38.76 4.26 17.00
CA TYR A 143 37.71 5.03 16.34
C TYR A 143 38.06 6.52 16.39
N LEU A 144 37.88 7.19 15.26
CA LEU A 144 38.18 8.60 15.06
C LEU A 144 36.94 9.31 14.51
N THR A 145 36.84 10.62 14.76
CA THR A 145 35.88 11.48 14.06
C THR A 145 36.33 11.72 12.62
N PHE A 146 35.47 12.25 11.74
CA PHE A 146 35.88 12.67 10.39
C PHE A 146 37.00 13.73 10.38
N ARG A 147 37.27 14.39 11.52
CA ARG A 147 38.36 15.35 11.68
C ARG A 147 39.66 14.72 12.23
N GLY A 148 39.68 13.40 12.44
CA GLY A 148 40.85 12.65 12.91
C GLY A 148 41.12 12.73 14.42
N SER A 149 40.21 13.33 15.21
CA SER A 149 40.31 13.30 16.68
C SER A 149 39.76 11.97 17.23
N ALA A 150 40.17 11.59 18.44
CA ALA A 150 39.62 10.43 19.14
C ALA A 150 38.07 10.44 19.14
N GLY A 151 37.48 9.29 18.82
CA GLY A 151 36.05 9.11 18.68
C GLY A 151 35.58 7.79 19.31
N VAL A 152 34.28 7.55 19.17
CA VAL A 152 33.63 6.27 19.52
C VAL A 152 33.06 5.66 18.25
N PRO A 153 32.75 4.34 18.23
CA PRO A 153 31.96 3.78 17.15
C PRO A 153 30.72 4.62 16.89
N TYR A 154 30.33 4.74 15.63
CA TYR A 154 29.07 5.35 15.27
C TYR A 154 27.96 4.64 16.04
N LYS A 155 27.33 5.38 16.95
CA LYS A 155 26.08 4.98 17.59
C LYS A 155 25.01 5.81 16.92
N SER A 156 24.06 5.18 16.27
CA SER A 156 22.86 5.84 15.78
C SER A 156 22.12 6.51 16.95
N THR A 157 22.41 7.77 17.24
CA THR A 157 21.78 8.54 18.33
C THR A 157 20.51 9.26 17.88
N SER A 158 20.16 9.15 16.62
CA SER A 158 18.84 9.46 16.08
C SER A 158 18.67 8.70 14.78
N LYS A 159 17.50 8.08 14.60
CA LYS A 159 17.00 7.64 13.29
C LYS A 159 17.32 8.73 12.26
N SER A 160 18.29 8.50 11.38
CA SER A 160 18.53 9.43 10.27
C SER A 160 19.15 8.75 9.05
N VAL A 161 18.27 8.60 8.05
CA VAL A 161 18.45 9.02 6.66
C VAL A 161 19.56 8.34 5.87
N GLY A 162 19.33 7.07 5.51
CA GLY A 162 20.16 6.44 4.48
C GLY A 162 19.98 4.94 4.23
N ALA A 163 19.18 4.31 5.07
CA ALA A 163 18.48 3.08 4.80
C ALA A 163 17.05 3.28 5.34
N GLU A 164 16.25 4.06 4.63
CA GLU A 164 14.87 3.65 4.50
C GLU A 164 14.84 2.71 3.27
N SER A 165 15.14 1.42 3.38
CA SER A 165 14.12 0.50 3.87
C SER A 165 13.48 1.09 5.13
N HIS A 166 12.32 1.74 4.98
CA HIS A 166 11.19 1.03 5.58
C HIS A 166 11.45 -0.46 5.37
N SER A 167 12.08 -1.08 6.37
CA SER A 167 11.70 -2.42 6.71
C SER A 167 10.18 -2.39 6.57
N GLN A 168 9.62 -3.39 5.91
CA GLN A 168 8.33 -3.88 6.39
C GLN A 168 8.40 -3.72 7.90
N ASN A 169 7.62 -2.83 8.52
CA ASN A 169 7.77 -2.52 9.94
C ASN A 169 8.06 -3.84 10.64
N ASP A 170 9.22 -3.97 11.29
CA ASP A 170 9.63 -5.29 11.79
C ASP A 170 8.43 -5.83 12.55
N ASP A 171 7.86 -6.91 12.02
CA ASP A 171 6.49 -7.30 12.34
C ASP A 171 6.42 -7.38 13.87
N PRO A 172 5.50 -6.66 14.53
CA PRO A 172 5.56 -6.49 15.97
C PRO A 172 5.75 -7.82 16.68
N THR A 173 6.65 -7.87 17.66
CA THR A 173 7.05 -9.14 18.29
C THR A 173 5.84 -9.95 18.71
N LEU A 174 5.73 -11.16 18.16
CA LEU A 174 4.63 -12.07 18.44
C LEU A 174 4.83 -12.73 19.81
N ILE A 175 3.73 -12.93 20.51
CA ILE A 175 3.69 -13.70 21.76
C ILE A 175 3.56 -15.19 21.42
N ASP A 176 4.27 -16.03 22.16
CA ASP A 176 4.14 -17.48 22.03
C ASP A 176 2.71 -17.94 22.33
N VAL A 177 2.14 -18.67 21.39
CA VAL A 177 0.83 -19.30 21.54
C VAL A 177 1.04 -20.68 22.18
N PRO A 178 0.40 -20.98 23.33
CA PRO A 178 0.53 -22.29 23.97
C PRO A 178 0.21 -23.44 23.01
N ALA A 179 1.02 -24.50 23.07
CA ALA A 179 0.78 -25.70 22.27
C ALA A 179 -0.61 -26.27 22.55
N GLY A 180 -1.38 -26.55 21.49
CA GLY A 180 -2.73 -27.09 21.61
C GLY A 180 -3.79 -26.07 22.05
N TYR A 181 -3.51 -24.76 22.06
CA TYR A 181 -4.54 -23.74 22.28
C TYR A 181 -5.66 -23.84 21.21
N ARG A 182 -6.91 -23.78 21.65
CA ARG A 182 -8.12 -23.89 20.82
C ARG A 182 -9.15 -22.84 21.21
N ASP A 183 -9.93 -22.39 20.24
CA ASP A 183 -11.05 -21.48 20.48
C ASP A 183 -12.24 -22.25 21.09
N PRO A 184 -13.11 -21.57 21.86
CA PRO A 184 -14.42 -22.11 22.19
C PRO A 184 -15.24 -22.32 20.91
N LEU A 185 -15.74 -23.54 20.70
CA LEU A 185 -16.55 -23.92 19.54
C LEU A 185 -17.92 -24.49 19.99
N PRO A 186 -19.02 -24.25 19.25
CA PRO A 186 -19.09 -23.45 18.02
C PRO A 186 -18.77 -21.97 18.27
N PHE A 187 -18.29 -21.27 17.23
CA PHE A 187 -17.96 -19.85 17.34
C PHE A 187 -19.20 -19.05 17.76
N ALA A 188 -19.00 -18.08 18.63
CA ALA A 188 -20.04 -17.14 19.04
C ALA A 188 -19.44 -15.76 19.31
N PHE A 189 -20.18 -14.71 18.95
CA PHE A 189 -19.85 -13.33 19.26
C PHE A 189 -20.06 -13.01 20.75
N GLN A 190 -19.12 -12.30 21.33
CA GLN A 190 -19.13 -11.79 22.70
C GLN A 190 -19.42 -10.29 22.72
N GLN A 191 -19.77 -9.79 23.90
CA GLN A 191 -20.03 -8.38 24.12
C GLN A 191 -18.76 -7.56 23.82
N GLY A 192 -18.91 -6.54 22.97
CA GLY A 192 -17.85 -5.59 22.65
C GLY A 192 -16.78 -6.11 21.71
N ASP A 193 -16.99 -7.26 21.06
CA ASP A 193 -16.03 -7.83 20.11
C ASP A 193 -15.66 -6.83 19.02
N VAL A 194 -14.36 -6.67 18.77
CA VAL A 194 -13.85 -6.08 17.53
C VAL A 194 -13.46 -7.20 16.57
N VAL A 195 -14.17 -7.27 15.45
CA VAL A 195 -13.98 -8.23 14.36
C VAL A 195 -13.13 -7.60 13.27
N ALA A 196 -11.90 -8.07 13.11
CA ALA A 196 -11.08 -7.74 11.95
C ALA A 196 -11.38 -8.74 10.82
N ILE A 197 -11.71 -8.23 9.63
CA ILE A 197 -11.93 -9.06 8.44
C ILE A 197 -10.69 -8.97 7.57
N LEU A 198 -10.07 -10.10 7.29
CA LEU A 198 -8.88 -10.25 6.46
C LEU A 198 -9.20 -11.14 5.28
N GLY A 199 -8.66 -10.81 4.13
CA GLY A 199 -8.78 -11.66 2.96
C GLY A 199 -8.54 -10.91 1.68
N ASN A 200 -8.92 -11.59 0.62
CA ASN A 200 -8.68 -11.22 -0.75
C ASN A 200 -9.84 -10.41 -1.34
N GLY A 201 -10.06 -10.46 -2.66
CA GLY A 201 -11.09 -9.67 -3.33
C GLY A 201 -12.52 -9.95 -2.86
N LEU A 202 -12.83 -11.12 -2.31
CA LEU A 202 -14.18 -11.43 -1.83
C LEU A 202 -14.65 -10.50 -0.69
N PRO A 203 -14.03 -10.51 0.51
CA PRO A 203 -14.42 -9.58 1.57
C PRO A 203 -14.10 -8.12 1.22
N ASP A 204 -13.08 -7.83 0.40
CA ASP A 204 -12.77 -6.46 -0.04
C ASP A 204 -13.92 -5.86 -0.85
N ARG A 205 -14.63 -6.67 -1.65
CA ARG A 205 -15.76 -6.21 -2.46
C ARG A 205 -17.08 -6.19 -1.70
N MET A 206 -17.32 -7.17 -0.83
CA MET A 206 -18.56 -7.26 -0.05
C MET A 206 -18.83 -6.00 0.80
N GLN A 207 -17.79 -5.28 1.21
CA GLN A 207 -17.94 -4.06 2.00
C GLN A 207 -18.65 -2.92 1.25
N HIS A 208 -18.60 -2.94 -0.09
CA HIS A 208 -19.19 -1.90 -0.94
C HIS A 208 -20.70 -2.02 -1.05
N ASP A 209 -21.26 -3.22 -0.81
CA ASP A 209 -22.70 -3.46 -0.77
C ASP A 209 -23.26 -3.49 0.66
N GLY A 210 -22.41 -3.75 1.66
CA GLY A 210 -22.73 -3.65 3.09
C GLY A 210 -23.57 -4.78 3.67
N TRP A 211 -24.01 -5.76 2.87
CA TRP A 211 -24.96 -6.78 3.30
C TRP A 211 -24.45 -7.69 4.43
N LEU A 212 -23.17 -8.08 4.42
CA LEU A 212 -22.63 -8.98 5.45
C LEU A 212 -22.74 -8.37 6.86
N GLU A 213 -22.24 -7.15 7.04
CA GLU A 213 -22.31 -6.51 8.35
C GLU A 213 -23.75 -6.14 8.71
N THR A 214 -24.59 -5.77 7.74
CA THR A 214 -26.02 -5.49 7.97
C THR A 214 -26.72 -6.69 8.62
N LEU A 215 -26.56 -7.88 8.03
CA LEU A 215 -27.18 -9.11 8.55
C LEU A 215 -26.55 -9.57 9.86
N LEU A 216 -25.25 -9.39 10.05
CA LEU A 216 -24.65 -9.69 11.35
C LEU A 216 -25.16 -8.73 12.43
N GLN A 217 -25.24 -7.43 12.15
CA GLN A 217 -25.70 -6.45 13.15
C GLN A 217 -27.18 -6.63 13.50
N SER A 218 -28.03 -7.13 12.58
CA SER A 218 -29.43 -7.46 12.92
C SER A 218 -29.54 -8.56 13.97
N GLU A 219 -28.61 -9.52 13.96
CA GLU A 219 -28.52 -10.64 14.91
C GLU A 219 -27.75 -10.31 16.19
N LEU A 220 -27.00 -9.20 16.21
CA LEU A 220 -26.08 -8.84 17.30
C LEU A 220 -26.58 -7.70 18.18
N GLN A 221 -27.88 -7.44 18.18
CA GLN A 221 -28.51 -6.39 19.00
C GLN A 221 -28.09 -6.50 20.47
N GLY A 222 -27.60 -5.39 21.02
CA GLY A 222 -27.13 -5.29 22.40
C GLY A 222 -25.68 -5.75 22.63
N LYS A 223 -25.06 -6.48 21.69
CA LYS A 223 -23.66 -6.95 21.84
C LYS A 223 -22.60 -5.90 21.57
N GLN A 224 -22.94 -4.81 20.87
CA GLN A 224 -22.00 -3.72 20.53
C GLN A 224 -20.75 -4.22 19.78
N VAL A 225 -20.94 -5.12 18.82
CA VAL A 225 -19.85 -5.66 17.99
C VAL A 225 -19.45 -4.63 16.94
N ARG A 226 -18.14 -4.50 16.71
CA ARG A 226 -17.55 -3.61 15.70
C ARG A 226 -16.87 -4.42 14.61
N PHE A 227 -17.04 -4.02 13.36
CA PHE A 227 -16.39 -4.67 12.21
C PHE A 227 -15.39 -3.74 11.55
N ARG A 228 -14.20 -4.26 11.23
CA ARG A 228 -13.10 -3.54 10.59
C ARG A 228 -12.57 -4.37 9.43
N ASN A 229 -12.96 -3.98 8.21
CA ASN A 229 -12.51 -4.68 7.00
C ASN A 229 -11.10 -4.24 6.60
N MET A 230 -10.16 -5.16 6.67
CA MET A 230 -8.75 -4.98 6.42
C MET A 230 -8.30 -5.83 5.21
N SER A 231 -9.22 -6.10 4.29
CA SER A 231 -8.97 -6.91 3.10
C SER A 231 -8.44 -6.04 1.96
N ALA A 232 -7.68 -6.65 1.05
CA ALA A 232 -7.38 -6.06 -0.24
C ALA A 232 -7.38 -7.14 -1.33
N SER A 233 -7.88 -6.78 -2.50
CA SER A 233 -7.86 -7.62 -3.68
C SER A 233 -6.46 -8.17 -3.95
N GLY A 234 -6.40 -9.48 -4.21
CA GLY A 234 -5.20 -10.25 -4.48
C GLY A 234 -4.38 -10.65 -3.25
N ASP A 235 -4.84 -10.34 -2.03
CA ASP A 235 -4.21 -10.85 -0.81
C ASP A 235 -4.20 -12.39 -0.77
N ARG A 236 -3.16 -12.93 -0.15
CA ARG A 236 -2.95 -14.36 0.08
C ARG A 236 -2.66 -14.59 1.56
N VAL A 237 -2.83 -15.81 2.03
CA VAL A 237 -2.62 -16.20 3.44
C VAL A 237 -1.25 -15.79 4.03
N ASP A 238 -0.23 -15.70 3.18
CA ASP A 238 1.16 -15.37 3.52
C ASP A 238 1.71 -14.17 2.74
N SER A 239 0.89 -13.45 1.97
CA SER A 239 1.34 -12.33 1.14
C SER A 239 0.29 -11.21 1.10
N PHE A 240 0.67 -10.04 1.59
CA PHE A 240 -0.15 -8.84 1.66
C PHE A 240 0.59 -7.68 0.96
N PRO A 241 0.65 -7.67 -0.39
CA PRO A 241 1.40 -6.66 -1.11
C PRO A 241 0.78 -5.28 -0.86
N ARG A 242 1.60 -4.37 -0.33
CA ARG A 242 1.25 -2.98 -0.03
C ARG A 242 2.44 -2.10 -0.39
N SER A 243 2.16 -0.84 -0.65
CA SER A 243 3.20 0.14 -0.92
C SER A 243 4.04 0.41 0.33
N LYS A 244 5.29 0.78 0.09
CA LYS A 244 6.32 0.88 1.12
C LYS A 244 5.88 1.82 2.25
N GLY A 245 6.12 1.40 3.49
CA GLY A 245 5.77 2.15 4.71
C GLY A 245 4.37 1.85 5.25
N ALA A 246 3.51 1.16 4.47
CA ALA A 246 2.21 0.74 4.97
C ALA A 246 2.36 -0.17 6.19
N ALA A 247 1.49 0.02 7.18
CA ALA A 247 1.51 -0.82 8.37
C ALA A 247 1.22 -2.28 8.02
N THR A 248 1.93 -3.18 8.69
CA THR A 248 1.76 -4.62 8.59
C THR A 248 0.37 -5.04 9.09
N ILE A 249 -0.06 -6.24 8.70
CA ILE A 249 -1.31 -6.82 9.21
C ILE A 249 -1.29 -6.94 10.73
N THR A 250 -0.16 -7.34 11.32
CA THR A 250 -0.01 -7.47 12.77
C THR A 250 -0.15 -6.12 13.49
N GLU A 251 0.45 -5.04 12.95
CA GLU A 251 0.28 -3.69 13.49
C GLU A 251 -1.18 -3.24 13.43
N TYR A 252 -1.84 -3.46 12.29
CA TYR A 252 -3.24 -3.07 12.16
C TYR A 252 -4.17 -3.89 13.07
N LEU A 253 -3.93 -5.19 13.24
CA LEU A 253 -4.68 -6.01 14.20
C LEU A 253 -4.57 -5.42 15.61
N ARG A 254 -3.37 -4.99 16.02
CA ARG A 254 -3.15 -4.31 17.31
C ARG A 254 -3.79 -2.92 17.36
N HIS A 255 -3.76 -2.17 16.27
CA HIS A 255 -4.42 -0.85 16.15
C HIS A 255 -5.92 -0.96 16.41
N VAL A 256 -6.60 -1.89 15.72
CA VAL A 256 -8.04 -2.11 15.91
C VAL A 256 -8.38 -2.90 17.17
N LYS A 257 -7.36 -3.46 17.85
CA LYS A 257 -7.51 -4.28 19.05
C LYS A 257 -8.42 -5.49 18.81
N ALA A 258 -8.19 -6.23 17.74
CA ALA A 258 -9.05 -7.33 17.32
C ALA A 258 -9.25 -8.40 18.42
N ASP A 259 -10.51 -8.76 18.68
CA ASP A 259 -10.91 -9.89 19.52
C ASP A 259 -11.23 -11.13 18.67
N VAL A 260 -11.67 -10.89 17.43
CA VAL A 260 -12.04 -11.90 16.44
C VAL A 260 -11.38 -11.56 15.10
N VAL A 261 -10.92 -12.59 14.39
CA VAL A 261 -10.45 -12.47 13.00
C VAL A 261 -11.26 -13.37 12.09
N PHE A 262 -11.90 -12.78 11.08
CA PHE A 262 -12.50 -13.50 9.96
C PHE A 262 -11.52 -13.53 8.80
N ALA A 263 -11.16 -14.73 8.33
CA ALA A 263 -10.13 -14.91 7.31
C ALA A 263 -10.70 -15.57 6.05
N PHE A 264 -10.65 -14.87 4.92
CA PHE A 264 -11.13 -15.30 3.62
C PHE A 264 -9.97 -15.45 2.64
N PHE A 265 -9.46 -16.67 2.48
CA PHE A 265 -8.35 -17.00 1.58
C PHE A 265 -8.70 -18.24 0.75
N GLY A 266 -7.84 -18.58 -0.21
CA GLY A 266 -7.93 -19.82 -0.98
C GLY A 266 -8.28 -19.61 -2.45
N PHE A 267 -8.89 -18.48 -2.83
CA PHE A 267 -9.17 -18.17 -4.24
C PHE A 267 -7.87 -18.00 -5.02
N ASN A 268 -7.02 -17.04 -4.64
CA ASN A 268 -5.75 -16.77 -5.31
C ASN A 268 -4.81 -17.98 -5.27
N GLU A 269 -4.78 -18.69 -4.14
CA GLU A 269 -3.93 -19.86 -3.98
C GLU A 269 -4.42 -21.06 -4.81
N SER A 270 -5.72 -21.16 -5.11
CA SER A 270 -6.28 -22.32 -5.82
C SER A 270 -5.73 -22.50 -7.23
N PHE A 271 -5.30 -21.43 -7.89
CA PHE A 271 -4.67 -21.45 -9.20
C PHE A 271 -3.30 -22.16 -9.22
N GLU A 272 -2.69 -22.46 -8.06
CA GLU A 272 -1.50 -23.32 -7.97
C GLU A 272 -1.83 -24.81 -8.18
N GLY A 273 -3.12 -25.15 -8.26
CA GLY A 273 -3.64 -26.47 -8.55
C GLY A 273 -3.81 -27.36 -7.32
N VAL A 274 -4.60 -28.42 -7.48
CA VAL A 274 -5.03 -29.34 -6.39
C VAL A 274 -3.86 -29.90 -5.57
N LYS A 275 -2.69 -30.14 -6.20
CA LYS A 275 -1.51 -30.71 -5.52
C LYS A 275 -0.94 -29.81 -4.42
N GLN A 276 -1.22 -28.51 -4.47
CA GLN A 276 -0.71 -27.53 -3.51
C GLN A 276 -1.68 -27.26 -2.34
N ALA A 277 -2.83 -27.93 -2.31
CA ALA A 277 -3.82 -27.76 -1.23
C ALA A 277 -3.26 -28.10 0.17
N ASP A 278 -2.39 -29.11 0.29
CA ASP A 278 -1.75 -29.47 1.57
C ASP A 278 -0.75 -28.41 2.05
N GLU A 279 -0.05 -27.74 1.13
CA GLU A 279 0.83 -26.63 1.46
C GLU A 279 0.02 -25.40 1.90
N TYR A 280 -1.08 -25.11 1.20
CA TYR A 280 -2.03 -24.08 1.61
C TYR A 280 -2.61 -24.33 3.01
N GLN A 281 -2.96 -25.58 3.35
CA GLN A 281 -3.38 -25.94 4.71
C GLN A 281 -2.32 -25.56 5.74
N ARG A 282 -1.04 -25.91 5.52
CA ARG A 282 0.06 -25.55 6.42
C ARG A 282 0.18 -24.04 6.61
N LYS A 283 0.13 -23.29 5.51
CA LYS A 283 0.19 -21.82 5.54
C LYS A 283 -0.98 -21.19 6.32
N LEU A 284 -2.19 -21.75 6.23
CA LEU A 284 -3.33 -21.32 7.04
C LEU A 284 -3.13 -21.59 8.54
N VAL A 285 -2.58 -22.74 8.90
CA VAL A 285 -2.25 -23.07 10.30
C VAL A 285 -1.21 -22.08 10.85
N ASP A 286 -0.19 -21.75 10.04
CA ASP A 286 0.81 -20.74 10.39
C ASP A 286 0.22 -19.33 10.49
N PHE A 287 -0.72 -18.98 9.60
CA PHE A 287 -1.47 -17.73 9.69
C PHE A 287 -2.26 -17.64 11.00
N VAL A 288 -2.96 -18.72 11.40
CA VAL A 288 -3.67 -18.78 12.69
C VAL A 288 -2.70 -18.57 13.85
N LYS A 289 -1.54 -19.22 13.83
CA LYS A 289 -0.52 -19.08 14.86
C LYS A 289 0.00 -17.63 14.96
N ARG A 290 0.35 -17.02 13.82
CA ARG A 290 0.83 -15.62 13.77
C ARG A 290 -0.24 -14.64 14.25
N THR A 291 -1.48 -14.83 13.78
CA THR A 291 -2.63 -13.99 14.16
C THR A 291 -2.90 -14.08 15.66
N ARG A 292 -2.88 -15.27 16.25
CA ARG A 292 -2.98 -15.44 17.71
C ARG A 292 -1.82 -14.76 18.43
N GLY A 293 -0.60 -14.98 17.96
CA GLY A 293 0.62 -14.38 18.51
C GLY A 293 0.63 -12.86 18.48
N SER A 294 -0.16 -12.22 17.59
CA SER A 294 -0.33 -10.76 17.61
C SER A 294 -0.84 -10.25 18.95
N LYS A 295 -1.63 -11.08 19.67
CA LYS A 295 -2.36 -10.73 20.90
C LYS A 295 -2.99 -9.34 20.78
N ALA A 296 -3.72 -9.15 19.69
CA ALA A 296 -4.15 -7.87 19.14
C ALA A 296 -4.79 -6.91 20.17
N ASN A 297 -5.72 -7.40 21.00
CA ASN A 297 -6.38 -6.59 22.03
C ASN A 297 -5.53 -6.37 23.32
N GLY A 298 -4.32 -6.94 23.39
CA GLY A 298 -3.41 -6.92 24.54
C GLY A 298 -3.79 -7.86 25.70
N LYS A 299 -4.96 -8.50 25.67
CA LYS A 299 -5.54 -9.27 26.79
C LYS A 299 -5.62 -10.76 26.49
N SER A 300 -6.23 -11.14 25.36
CA SER A 300 -6.48 -12.52 24.95
C SER A 300 -5.95 -12.77 23.53
N PHE A 301 -5.88 -14.04 23.14
CA PHE A 301 -5.64 -14.40 21.75
C PHE A 301 -6.93 -14.19 20.95
N PRO A 302 -6.86 -13.61 19.73
CA PRO A 302 -8.02 -13.52 18.86
C PRO A 302 -8.65 -14.90 18.60
N ARG A 303 -9.98 -14.97 18.68
CA ARG A 303 -10.75 -16.08 18.10
C ARG A 303 -10.72 -15.95 16.59
N ILE A 304 -10.68 -17.05 15.86
CA ILE A 304 -10.55 -17.03 14.41
C ILE A 304 -11.67 -17.84 13.77
N VAL A 305 -12.20 -17.34 12.66
CA VAL A 305 -13.08 -18.10 11.76
C VAL A 305 -12.44 -18.11 10.37
N LEU A 306 -12.16 -19.30 9.85
CA LEU A 306 -11.68 -19.48 8.49
C LEU A 306 -12.88 -19.70 7.56
N PHE A 307 -12.95 -18.92 6.48
CA PHE A 307 -13.96 -19.05 5.44
C PHE A 307 -13.33 -19.70 4.21
N SER A 308 -13.98 -20.73 3.66
CA SER A 308 -13.55 -21.30 2.37
C SER A 308 -13.81 -20.30 1.23
N PRO A 309 -13.12 -20.43 0.07
CA PRO A 309 -13.48 -19.63 -1.11
C PRO A 309 -14.88 -19.99 -1.61
N ILE A 310 -15.54 -19.06 -2.32
CA ILE A 310 -16.78 -19.37 -3.05
C ILE A 310 -16.50 -20.20 -4.31
N ALA A 311 -17.54 -20.80 -4.87
CA ALA A 311 -17.46 -21.44 -6.18
C ALA A 311 -17.29 -20.41 -7.31
N HIS A 312 -16.76 -20.88 -8.44
CA HIS A 312 -16.76 -20.16 -9.71
C HIS A 312 -18.10 -20.44 -10.42
N GLU A 313 -18.90 -19.39 -10.64
CA GLU A 313 -20.17 -19.46 -11.35
C GLU A 313 -19.97 -19.62 -12.87
N ASP A 314 -20.72 -20.53 -13.49
CA ASP A 314 -20.88 -20.55 -14.95
C ASP A 314 -21.93 -19.49 -15.32
N THR A 315 -21.47 -18.30 -15.71
CA THR A 315 -22.37 -17.19 -16.08
C THR A 315 -23.04 -17.37 -17.44
N GLY A 316 -22.65 -18.39 -18.23
CA GLY A 316 -23.04 -18.54 -19.63
C GLY A 316 -22.41 -17.52 -20.59
N ASN A 317 -21.63 -16.56 -20.08
CA ASN A 317 -20.93 -15.58 -20.90
C ASN A 317 -19.66 -16.20 -21.51
N LYS A 318 -19.62 -16.29 -22.84
CA LYS A 318 -18.51 -16.90 -23.61
C LYS A 318 -17.18 -16.15 -23.48
N ASN A 319 -17.19 -14.91 -22.98
CA ASN A 319 -15.98 -14.10 -22.81
C ASN A 319 -15.26 -14.38 -21.49
N VAL A 320 -15.87 -15.14 -20.56
CA VAL A 320 -15.26 -15.53 -19.28
C VAL A 320 -15.27 -17.06 -19.13
N PRO A 321 -14.40 -17.64 -18.29
CA PRO A 321 -14.38 -19.08 -18.05
C PRO A 321 -15.68 -19.58 -17.38
N ASP A 322 -16.03 -20.84 -17.64
CA ASP A 322 -17.24 -21.50 -17.10
C ASP A 322 -17.07 -22.07 -15.68
N GLY A 323 -15.90 -21.86 -15.08
CA GLY A 323 -15.57 -22.35 -13.75
C GLY A 323 -15.41 -23.86 -13.57
N LYS A 324 -15.64 -24.72 -14.57
CA LYS A 324 -15.61 -26.19 -14.38
C LYS A 324 -14.26 -26.70 -13.85
N ALA A 325 -13.16 -26.28 -14.49
CA ALA A 325 -11.81 -26.65 -14.07
C ALA A 325 -11.41 -25.98 -12.74
N HIS A 326 -11.82 -24.72 -12.55
CA HIS A 326 -11.48 -23.96 -11.35
C HIS A 326 -12.19 -24.50 -10.11
N ASN A 327 -13.46 -24.92 -10.23
CA ASN A 327 -14.23 -25.49 -9.14
C ASN A 327 -13.62 -26.79 -8.57
N ILE A 328 -12.89 -27.57 -9.37
CA ILE A 328 -12.14 -28.73 -8.88
C ILE A 328 -11.02 -28.28 -7.92
N GLN A 329 -10.34 -27.18 -8.25
CA GLN A 329 -9.28 -26.60 -7.43
C GLN A 329 -9.89 -25.96 -6.18
N LEU A 330 -10.90 -25.12 -6.32
CA LEU A 330 -11.60 -24.47 -5.21
C LEU A 330 -12.15 -25.50 -4.21
N ALA A 331 -12.73 -26.62 -4.66
CA ALA A 331 -13.17 -27.69 -3.77
C ALA A 331 -12.03 -28.31 -2.94
N ALA A 332 -10.84 -28.46 -3.53
CA ALA A 332 -9.66 -28.96 -2.83
C ALA A 332 -9.17 -27.95 -1.77
N TYR A 333 -9.19 -26.66 -2.08
CA TYR A 333 -8.79 -25.60 -1.16
C TYR A 333 -9.82 -25.40 -0.04
N THR A 334 -11.11 -25.54 -0.32
CA THR A 334 -12.19 -25.64 0.69
C THR A 334 -11.93 -26.77 1.68
N LYS A 335 -11.57 -27.96 1.18
CA LYS A 335 -11.23 -29.10 2.04
C LYS A 335 -9.99 -28.82 2.90
N ALA A 336 -8.97 -28.16 2.33
CA ALA A 336 -7.77 -27.75 3.04
C ALA A 336 -8.07 -26.70 4.12
N THR A 337 -8.92 -25.71 3.85
CA THR A 337 -9.37 -24.72 4.84
C THR A 337 -10.09 -25.38 6.01
N ALA A 338 -11.00 -26.32 5.73
CA ALA A 338 -11.69 -27.09 6.77
C ALA A 338 -10.70 -27.94 7.61
N ALA A 339 -9.68 -28.52 6.98
CA ALA A 339 -8.65 -29.28 7.67
C ALA A 339 -7.76 -28.40 8.55
N ALA A 340 -7.31 -27.24 8.04
CA ALA A 340 -6.57 -26.24 8.80
C ALA A 340 -7.35 -25.77 10.03
N ALA A 341 -8.66 -25.50 9.87
CA ALA A 341 -9.51 -25.07 10.97
C ALA A 341 -9.60 -26.12 12.09
N ARG A 342 -9.79 -27.40 11.73
CA ARG A 342 -9.78 -28.52 12.70
C ARG A 342 -8.44 -28.68 13.40
N GLU A 343 -7.36 -28.61 12.62
CA GLU A 343 -5.98 -28.74 13.12
C GLU A 343 -5.66 -27.64 14.15
N ALA A 344 -5.87 -26.38 13.76
CA ALA A 344 -5.58 -25.22 14.58
C ALA A 344 -6.64 -24.95 15.68
N GLY A 345 -7.78 -25.64 15.63
CA GLY A 345 -8.88 -25.51 16.59
C GLY A 345 -9.51 -24.13 16.57
N VAL A 346 -9.96 -23.72 15.39
CA VAL A 346 -10.64 -22.43 15.12
C VAL A 346 -11.98 -22.69 14.42
N GLY A 347 -12.82 -21.65 14.32
CA GLY A 347 -14.09 -21.74 13.59
C GLY A 347 -13.88 -21.95 12.09
N TYR A 348 -14.87 -22.57 11.44
CA TYR A 348 -14.89 -22.79 9.99
C TYR A 348 -16.29 -22.53 9.43
N VAL A 349 -16.36 -21.82 8.30
CA VAL A 349 -17.58 -21.63 7.52
C VAL A 349 -17.31 -22.03 6.08
N ASP A 350 -18.17 -22.90 5.54
CA ASP A 350 -18.09 -23.33 4.16
C ASP A 350 -18.91 -22.41 3.25
N LEU A 351 -18.24 -21.73 2.33
CA LEU A 351 -18.86 -20.88 1.31
C LEU A 351 -18.94 -21.57 -0.05
N PHE A 352 -18.03 -22.51 -0.36
CA PHE A 352 -17.95 -23.15 -1.66
C PHE A 352 -19.22 -23.94 -2.01
N HIS A 353 -19.63 -24.87 -1.15
CA HIS A 353 -20.78 -25.73 -1.47
C HIS A 353 -22.10 -24.95 -1.51
N PRO A 354 -22.40 -24.05 -0.53
CA PRO A 354 -23.61 -23.24 -0.60
C PRO A 354 -23.63 -22.29 -1.79
N SER A 355 -22.51 -21.63 -2.12
CA SER A 355 -22.46 -20.75 -3.31
C SER A 355 -22.60 -21.54 -4.61
N LEU A 356 -22.01 -22.72 -4.72
CA LEU A 356 -22.19 -23.60 -5.88
C LEU A 356 -23.66 -23.98 -6.09
N GLN A 357 -24.39 -24.26 -5.01
CA GLN A 357 -25.82 -24.55 -5.07
C GLN A 357 -26.62 -23.30 -5.45
N MET A 358 -26.32 -22.17 -4.80
CA MET A 358 -26.94 -20.87 -5.06
C MET A 358 -26.81 -20.45 -6.53
N PHE A 359 -25.64 -20.64 -7.15
CA PHE A 359 -25.43 -20.34 -8.56
C PHE A 359 -26.23 -21.26 -9.50
N LYS A 360 -26.36 -22.55 -9.16
CA LYS A 360 -27.16 -23.50 -9.95
C LYS A 360 -28.66 -23.22 -9.91
N GLU A 361 -29.15 -22.71 -8.78
CA GLU A 361 -30.57 -22.42 -8.56
C GLU A 361 -30.98 -21.03 -9.08
N SER A 362 -30.02 -20.13 -9.29
CA SER A 362 -30.29 -18.79 -9.79
C SER A 362 -30.66 -18.80 -11.27
N SER A 363 -31.69 -18.02 -11.62
CA SER A 363 -32.09 -17.81 -13.02
C SER A 363 -31.27 -16.74 -13.74
N ALA A 364 -30.54 -15.91 -12.98
CA ALA A 364 -29.64 -14.87 -13.49
C ALA A 364 -28.25 -14.99 -12.83
N PRO A 365 -27.17 -14.63 -13.53
CA PRO A 365 -25.83 -14.63 -12.95
C PRO A 365 -25.78 -13.79 -11.67
N LEU A 366 -25.19 -14.36 -10.61
CA LEU A 366 -24.97 -13.67 -9.34
C LEU A 366 -23.56 -13.09 -9.24
N THR A 367 -22.73 -13.32 -10.24
CA THR A 367 -21.39 -12.75 -10.41
C THR A 367 -21.30 -11.93 -11.70
N ILE A 368 -20.41 -10.95 -11.70
CA ILE A 368 -20.11 -10.08 -12.85
C ILE A 368 -19.31 -10.87 -13.91
N ASN A 369 -18.40 -11.74 -13.47
CA ASN A 369 -17.45 -12.43 -14.34
C ASN A 369 -17.12 -13.87 -13.89
N GLY A 370 -18.02 -14.52 -13.15
CA GLY A 370 -17.85 -15.87 -12.63
C GLY A 370 -17.28 -15.94 -11.21
N VAL A 371 -16.54 -14.91 -10.76
CA VAL A 371 -15.82 -14.95 -9.48
C VAL A 371 -16.06 -13.73 -8.58
N HIS A 372 -16.45 -12.58 -9.15
CA HIS A 372 -16.81 -11.39 -8.38
C HIS A 372 -18.33 -11.23 -8.31
N LEU A 373 -18.88 -11.23 -7.11
CA LEU A 373 -20.32 -11.14 -6.91
C LEU A 373 -20.90 -9.79 -7.35
N THR A 374 -22.14 -9.84 -7.84
CA THR A 374 -23.07 -8.71 -7.93
C THR A 374 -23.60 -8.35 -6.54
N GLU A 375 -24.32 -7.23 -6.40
CA GLU A 375 -24.97 -6.88 -5.12
C GLU A 375 -25.92 -7.99 -4.64
N GLU A 376 -26.74 -8.55 -5.53
CA GLU A 376 -27.64 -9.66 -5.20
C GLU A 376 -26.87 -10.92 -4.76
N GLY A 377 -25.76 -11.22 -5.45
CA GLY A 377 -24.87 -12.31 -5.06
C GLY A 377 -24.25 -12.09 -3.68
N ASN A 378 -23.79 -10.87 -3.37
CA ASN A 378 -23.26 -10.49 -2.07
C ASN A 378 -24.32 -10.57 -0.96
N LYS A 379 -25.56 -10.15 -1.25
CA LYS A 379 -26.70 -10.27 -0.33
C LYS A 379 -26.96 -11.73 0.03
N LYS A 380 -27.10 -12.62 -0.97
CA LYS A 380 -27.34 -14.05 -0.71
C LYS A 380 -26.16 -14.74 -0.02
N LEU A 381 -24.93 -14.39 -0.37
CA LEU A 381 -23.76 -14.92 0.34
C LEU A 381 -23.72 -14.45 1.80
N ALA A 382 -24.13 -13.20 2.07
CA ALA A 382 -24.24 -12.68 3.43
C ALA A 382 -25.29 -13.43 4.26
N GLU A 383 -26.40 -13.88 3.66
CA GLU A 383 -27.39 -14.75 4.32
C GLU A 383 -26.79 -16.11 4.69
N ILE A 384 -26.03 -16.71 3.77
CA ILE A 384 -25.30 -17.98 4.00
C ILE A 384 -24.31 -17.83 5.16
N ILE A 385 -23.49 -16.77 5.15
CA ILE A 385 -22.50 -16.52 6.19
C ILE A 385 -23.19 -16.28 7.55
N SER A 386 -24.17 -15.40 7.59
CA SER A 386 -24.89 -15.05 8.82
C SER A 386 -25.61 -16.26 9.40
N SER A 387 -26.28 -17.05 8.56
CA SER A 387 -26.96 -18.28 8.99
C SER A 387 -25.99 -19.32 9.54
N SER A 388 -24.82 -19.46 8.91
CA SER A 388 -23.78 -20.40 9.34
C SER A 388 -23.18 -20.01 10.69
N LEU A 389 -22.99 -18.71 10.93
CA LEU A 389 -22.43 -18.21 12.19
C LEU A 389 -23.46 -18.17 13.33
N SER A 390 -24.74 -17.92 13.03
CA SER A 390 -25.82 -17.82 14.02
C SER A 390 -26.48 -19.18 14.34
N GLY A 391 -26.28 -20.19 13.50
CA GLY A 391 -26.86 -21.53 13.66
C GLY A 391 -28.35 -21.62 13.33
N HIS A 392 -28.94 -20.58 12.73
CA HIS A 392 -30.33 -20.55 12.28
C HIS A 392 -30.45 -19.73 10.99
N GLN A 393 -31.57 -19.82 10.28
CA GLN A 393 -31.74 -19.12 9.01
C GLN A 393 -31.86 -17.61 9.22
N VAL A 394 -31.01 -16.84 8.52
CA VAL A 394 -31.00 -15.37 8.47
C VAL A 394 -31.25 -14.95 7.02
N SER A 395 -32.15 -14.00 6.82
CA SER A 395 -32.51 -13.51 5.48
C SER A 395 -32.53 -11.99 5.44
N ALA A 396 -32.10 -11.42 4.32
CA ALA A 396 -32.18 -10.00 4.04
C ALA A 396 -33.62 -9.57 3.77
N SER A 397 -33.94 -8.35 4.17
CA SER A 397 -35.24 -7.72 3.97
C SER A 397 -35.06 -6.27 3.54
N GLN A 398 -35.97 -5.74 2.72
CA GLN A 398 -36.00 -4.32 2.37
C GLN A 398 -36.11 -3.40 3.59
N THR A 399 -36.70 -3.89 4.69
CA THR A 399 -36.79 -3.15 5.95
C THR A 399 -35.42 -2.89 6.60
N MET A 400 -34.36 -3.55 6.14
CA MET A 400 -32.99 -3.37 6.63
C MET A 400 -32.22 -2.27 5.89
N GLU A 401 -32.81 -1.62 4.89
CA GLU A 401 -32.12 -0.57 4.12
C GLU A 401 -31.57 0.57 4.99
N PRO A 402 -32.28 1.08 6.03
CA PRO A 402 -31.70 2.07 6.93
C PRO A 402 -30.44 1.55 7.66
N LEU A 403 -30.43 0.28 8.07
CA LEU A 403 -29.27 -0.34 8.71
C LEU A 403 -28.12 -0.48 7.73
N ARG A 404 -28.41 -0.91 6.50
CA ARG A 404 -27.43 -1.03 5.42
C ARG A 404 -26.81 0.31 5.08
N SER A 405 -27.61 1.36 4.96
CA SER A 405 -27.15 2.74 4.75
C SER A 405 -26.20 3.20 5.87
N ALA A 406 -26.52 2.92 7.14
CA ALA A 406 -25.64 3.22 8.26
C ALA A 406 -24.31 2.41 8.21
N VAL A 407 -24.38 1.14 7.80
CA VAL A 407 -23.21 0.28 7.60
C VAL A 407 -22.31 0.81 6.48
N LEU A 408 -22.88 1.23 5.35
CA LEU A 408 -22.17 1.81 4.21
C LEU A 408 -21.53 3.15 4.56
N ASP A 409 -22.22 4.00 5.33
CA ASP A 409 -21.65 5.25 5.85
C ASP A 409 -20.38 4.96 6.66
N LYS A 410 -20.44 4.00 7.58
CA LYS A 410 -19.29 3.55 8.37
C LYS A 410 -18.19 2.93 7.50
N ALA A 411 -18.56 2.09 6.55
CA ALA A 411 -17.62 1.42 5.64
C ALA A 411 -16.83 2.43 4.81
N TYR A 412 -17.46 3.50 4.32
CA TYR A 412 -16.79 4.58 3.59
C TYR A 412 -15.68 5.25 4.43
N LYS A 413 -15.95 5.55 5.70
CA LYS A 413 -14.98 6.19 6.61
C LYS A 413 -13.83 5.23 6.91
N TRP A 414 -14.17 3.98 7.19
CA TRP A 414 -13.18 2.95 7.47
C TRP A 414 -12.31 2.61 6.25
N ASN A 415 -12.89 2.58 5.04
CA ASN A 415 -12.13 2.31 3.83
C ASN A 415 -11.14 3.45 3.55
N ASN A 416 -11.54 4.71 3.70
CA ASN A 416 -10.63 5.85 3.65
C ASN A 416 -9.55 5.82 4.74
N ARG A 417 -9.81 5.16 5.88
CA ARG A 417 -8.84 4.96 6.96
C ARG A 417 -7.84 3.83 6.66
N TYR A 418 -8.30 2.71 6.13
CA TYR A 418 -7.49 1.51 5.89
C TYR A 418 -6.76 1.57 4.55
N ARG A 419 -7.46 2.01 3.49
CA ARG A 419 -6.97 2.28 2.13
C ARG A 419 -6.83 3.78 1.93
N ALA A 420 -6.01 4.43 2.76
CA ALA A 420 -5.84 5.88 2.69
C ALA A 420 -5.43 6.30 1.27
N ARG A 421 -6.05 7.40 0.81
CA ARG A 421 -5.60 8.13 -0.37
C ARG A 421 -4.29 8.80 -0.03
N ASP A 422 -3.35 8.73 -0.96
CA ASP A 422 -2.03 9.37 -0.83
C ASP A 422 -1.15 8.75 0.28
N GLY A 423 -1.25 7.43 0.47
CA GLY A 423 -0.51 6.67 1.49
C GLY A 423 1.01 6.92 1.54
N ASN A 424 1.65 7.30 0.44
CA ASN A 424 3.06 7.66 0.35
C ASN A 424 3.38 8.94 1.14
N ASP A 425 2.44 9.88 1.19
CA ASP A 425 2.49 11.08 2.01
C ASP A 425 2.06 10.82 3.46
N VAL A 426 1.28 9.77 3.70
CA VAL A 426 0.89 9.35 5.06
C VAL A 426 2.02 8.59 5.78
N TRP A 427 2.62 7.61 5.12
CA TRP A 427 3.58 6.67 5.72
C TRP A 427 4.76 6.27 4.81
N GLY A 428 4.75 6.66 3.54
CA GLY A 428 5.83 6.37 2.60
C GLY A 428 6.96 7.42 2.61
N GLY A 429 7.74 7.45 1.52
CA GLY A 429 8.93 8.30 1.42
C GLY A 429 8.62 9.81 1.35
N ARG A 430 7.39 10.19 1.00
CA ARG A 430 6.97 11.61 1.01
C ARG A 430 6.48 12.08 2.37
N SER A 431 6.14 11.16 3.27
CA SER A 431 5.66 11.48 4.61
C SER A 431 6.66 12.32 5.44
N ILE A 432 7.96 12.19 5.17
CA ILE A 432 9.04 12.91 5.88
C ILE A 432 9.38 14.28 5.27
N LEU A 433 8.75 14.67 4.14
CA LEU A 433 9.01 15.96 3.51
C LEU A 433 8.60 17.09 4.44
N LYS A 434 9.49 18.07 4.62
CA LYS A 434 9.31 19.22 5.50
C LYS A 434 9.02 20.47 4.68
N PHE A 435 8.00 21.21 5.10
CA PHE A 435 7.58 22.47 4.47
C PHE A 435 7.78 23.64 5.44
N THR A 436 6.83 24.58 5.49
CA THR A 436 6.89 25.76 6.35
C THR A 436 6.91 25.34 7.81
N ASN A 437 7.83 25.93 8.59
CA ASN A 437 8.05 25.64 10.02
C ASN A 437 8.32 24.16 10.33
N ASP A 438 8.99 23.44 9.42
CA ASP A 438 9.32 22.02 9.56
C ASP A 438 8.10 21.08 9.72
N GLN A 439 6.88 21.56 9.42
CA GLN A 439 5.69 20.71 9.37
C GLN A 439 5.86 19.69 8.23
N THR A 440 5.57 18.42 8.52
CA THR A 440 5.66 17.32 7.55
C THR A 440 4.28 16.83 7.13
N ASN A 441 4.23 16.12 5.99
CA ASN A 441 3.00 15.46 5.54
C ASN A 441 2.51 14.44 6.57
N ALA A 442 3.41 13.65 7.17
CA ALA A 442 3.05 12.69 8.21
C ALA A 442 2.30 13.32 9.39
N VAL A 443 2.72 14.50 9.85
CA VAL A 443 2.08 15.19 11.00
C VAL A 443 0.62 15.51 10.73
N VAL A 444 0.28 15.90 9.50
CA VAL A 444 -1.09 16.22 9.12
C VAL A 444 -1.86 14.94 8.81
N LEU A 445 -1.33 14.12 7.90
CA LEU A 445 -2.07 13.02 7.32
C LEU A 445 -2.22 11.81 8.27
N GLN A 446 -1.24 11.54 9.15
CA GLN A 446 -1.45 10.51 10.19
C GLN A 446 -2.43 10.99 11.27
N HIS A 447 -2.49 12.30 11.54
CA HIS A 447 -3.51 12.85 12.43
C HIS A 447 -4.91 12.70 11.84
N GLU A 448 -5.07 12.92 10.53
CA GLU A 448 -6.34 12.65 9.84
C GLU A 448 -6.77 11.18 9.90
N LEU A 449 -5.82 10.23 9.85
CA LEU A 449 -6.15 8.82 10.11
C LEU A 449 -6.76 8.62 11.51
N SER A 450 -6.22 9.30 12.53
CA SER A 450 -6.79 9.23 13.89
C SER A 450 -8.18 9.87 13.97
N MET A 451 -8.45 10.91 13.18
CA MET A 451 -9.78 11.49 13.05
C MET A 451 -10.75 10.49 12.44
N LEU A 452 -10.34 9.80 11.37
CA LEU A 452 -11.15 8.77 10.72
C LEU A 452 -11.40 7.55 11.62
N ASP A 453 -10.47 7.22 12.53
CA ASP A 453 -10.70 6.21 13.57
C ASP A 453 -11.88 6.62 14.48
N VAL A 454 -11.91 7.88 14.95
CA VAL A 454 -13.01 8.40 15.79
C VAL A 454 -14.31 8.48 14.99
N MET A 455 -14.28 9.03 13.78
CA MET A 455 -15.45 9.12 12.91
C MET A 455 -16.06 7.74 12.64
N THR A 456 -15.24 6.73 12.35
CA THR A 456 -15.69 5.35 12.16
C THR A 456 -16.38 4.81 13.41
N ASN A 457 -15.77 5.01 14.59
CA ASN A 457 -16.34 4.54 15.86
C ASN A 457 -17.70 5.19 16.17
N ASN A 458 -17.87 6.49 15.87
CA ASN A 458 -19.15 7.18 16.09
C ASN A 458 -20.28 6.60 15.22
N ARG A 459 -19.97 6.04 14.04
CA ARG A 459 -20.99 5.38 13.19
C ARG A 459 -21.39 4.00 13.72
N ASP A 460 -20.52 3.29 14.45
CA ASP A 460 -20.91 2.02 15.07
C ASP A 460 -22.10 2.24 16.03
N GLU A 461 -22.12 3.36 16.77
CA GLU A 461 -23.23 3.68 17.68
C GLU A 461 -24.56 3.88 16.94
N ARG A 462 -24.53 4.56 15.79
CA ARG A 462 -25.71 4.69 14.92
C ARG A 462 -26.16 3.33 14.40
N ILE A 463 -25.25 2.48 13.93
CA ILE A 463 -25.58 1.12 13.45
C ILE A 463 -26.32 0.34 14.55
N TRP A 464 -25.84 0.38 15.80
CA TRP A 464 -26.49 -0.32 16.90
C TRP A 464 -27.86 0.25 17.28
N ALA A 465 -28.06 1.57 17.13
CA ALA A 465 -29.37 2.21 17.31
C ALA A 465 -30.35 1.77 16.21
N VAL A 466 -29.92 1.82 14.94
CA VAL A 466 -30.72 1.41 13.79
C VAL A 466 -31.10 -0.06 13.84
N ALA A 467 -30.19 -0.93 14.29
CA ALA A 467 -30.48 -2.35 14.49
C ALA A 467 -31.59 -2.59 15.53
N LYS A 468 -31.85 -1.64 16.44
CA LYS A 468 -32.94 -1.69 17.44
C LYS A 468 -34.21 -0.96 17.01
N GLY A 469 -34.25 -0.40 15.80
CA GLY A 469 -35.38 0.40 15.31
C GLY A 469 -35.36 1.87 15.74
N GLU A 470 -34.22 2.38 16.23
CA GLU A 470 -33.97 3.80 16.51
C GLU A 470 -33.14 4.42 15.37
N ASP A 471 -32.93 5.74 15.34
CA ASP A 471 -31.90 6.34 14.46
C ASP A 471 -31.17 7.46 15.21
N LEU A 472 -29.94 7.16 15.62
CA LEU A 472 -29.10 8.11 16.32
C LEU A 472 -28.38 8.99 15.30
N LYS A 473 -28.58 10.31 15.41
CA LYS A 473 -27.79 11.28 14.64
C LYS A 473 -26.33 11.15 15.05
N VAL A 474 -25.45 10.92 14.08
CA VAL A 474 -24.00 10.85 14.33
C VAL A 474 -23.51 12.19 14.89
N ASP A 475 -22.77 12.12 15.99
CA ASP A 475 -22.10 13.25 16.63
C ASP A 475 -20.58 13.12 16.48
N ASP A 476 -19.99 13.98 15.65
CA ASP A 476 -18.54 14.06 15.42
C ASP A 476 -17.86 15.17 16.24
N SER A 477 -18.52 15.72 17.26
CA SER A 477 -17.94 16.76 18.14
C SER A 477 -16.72 16.29 18.93
N ASN A 478 -16.56 14.97 19.12
CA ASN A 478 -15.41 14.34 19.77
C ASN A 478 -14.22 14.09 18.82
N VAL A 479 -14.37 14.34 17.51
CA VAL A 479 -13.29 14.15 16.54
C VAL A 479 -12.21 15.20 16.81
N PRO A 480 -10.92 14.79 16.91
CA PRO A 480 -9.82 15.73 17.10
C PRO A 480 -9.83 16.82 16.02
N GLN A 481 -9.55 18.06 16.40
CA GLN A 481 -9.49 19.16 15.44
C GLN A 481 -8.39 18.90 14.40
N PRO A 482 -8.62 19.24 13.11
CA PRO A 482 -7.60 19.11 12.08
C PRO A 482 -6.31 19.87 12.44
N VAL A 483 -5.16 19.30 12.07
CA VAL A 483 -3.90 20.03 12.16
C VAL A 483 -3.92 21.14 11.10
N LYS A 484 -3.76 22.39 11.55
CA LYS A 484 -3.69 23.52 10.62
C LYS A 484 -2.50 23.36 9.67
N VAL A 485 -2.79 23.29 8.37
CA VAL A 485 -1.79 23.29 7.30
C VAL A 485 -1.23 24.70 7.14
N ILE A 486 0.10 24.82 7.15
CA ILE A 486 0.78 26.10 6.94
C ILE A 486 1.18 26.18 5.47
N SER A 487 0.68 27.20 4.76
CA SER A 487 1.00 27.40 3.34
C SER A 487 2.50 27.51 3.11
N ASN A 488 2.97 26.91 2.03
CA ASN A 488 4.34 27.03 1.53
C ASN A 488 4.53 28.24 0.60
N VAL A 489 3.44 28.84 0.11
CA VAL A 489 3.44 30.07 -0.70
C VAL A 489 4.06 31.22 0.09
N GLY A 490 4.87 32.05 -0.58
CA GLY A 490 5.65 33.11 0.04
C GLY A 490 7.08 32.71 0.40
N GLY A 491 7.59 31.60 -0.14
CA GLY A 491 8.99 31.17 0.03
C GLY A 491 9.30 30.52 1.40
N GLY A 492 8.30 30.06 2.14
CA GLY A 492 8.45 29.50 3.48
C GLY A 492 9.10 28.11 3.56
N SER A 493 9.44 27.50 2.41
CA SER A 493 10.05 26.17 2.34
C SER A 493 11.00 26.03 1.17
N LYS A 494 11.87 25.01 1.19
CA LYS A 494 12.77 24.66 0.06
C LYS A 494 12.00 24.31 -1.22
N SER A 495 10.74 23.90 -1.08
CA SER A 495 9.88 23.56 -2.20
C SER A 495 9.24 24.78 -2.86
N SER A 496 9.32 25.97 -2.23
CA SER A 496 8.69 27.19 -2.71
C SER A 496 9.69 28.29 -3.05
N SER A 497 9.39 29.07 -4.07
CA SER A 497 10.16 30.25 -4.49
C SER A 497 9.27 31.12 -5.37
N ALA A 498 9.56 32.42 -5.47
CA ALA A 498 8.80 33.32 -6.35
C ALA A 498 8.70 32.80 -7.80
N VAL A 499 9.75 32.13 -8.30
CA VAL A 499 9.76 31.52 -9.65
C VAL A 499 8.76 30.37 -9.76
N LYS A 500 8.61 29.55 -8.71
CA LYS A 500 7.67 28.43 -8.70
C LYS A 500 6.23 28.86 -8.41
N GLU A 501 6.08 29.89 -7.58
CA GLU A 501 4.77 30.45 -7.18
C GLU A 501 4.14 31.28 -8.30
N GLY A 502 4.96 31.89 -9.16
CA GLY A 502 4.47 32.72 -10.26
C GLY A 502 3.68 33.92 -9.76
N ASN A 503 2.56 34.21 -10.41
CA ASN A 503 1.63 35.25 -10.02
C ASN A 503 0.42 34.63 -9.31
N LEU A 504 0.11 35.12 -8.10
CA LEU A 504 -1.03 34.65 -7.30
C LEU A 504 -2.34 35.36 -7.66
N ASN A 505 -2.30 36.35 -8.55
CA ASN A 505 -3.49 36.95 -9.14
C ASN A 505 -3.92 36.11 -10.35
N TYR A 506 -4.95 35.30 -10.16
CA TYR A 506 -5.59 34.53 -11.23
C TYR A 506 -6.48 35.45 -12.07
N ILE A 507 -6.33 35.40 -13.39
CA ILE A 507 -7.11 36.18 -14.37
C ILE A 507 -8.34 35.37 -14.83
N SER A 508 -9.36 36.04 -15.38
CA SER A 508 -10.54 35.33 -15.91
C SER A 508 -10.23 34.56 -17.19
N GLY A 509 -11.14 33.68 -17.61
CA GLY A 509 -11.02 32.98 -18.89
C GLY A 509 -10.93 33.95 -20.07
N GLU A 510 -11.75 35.00 -20.09
CA GLU A 510 -11.77 36.01 -21.16
C GLU A 510 -10.49 36.85 -21.20
N GLU A 511 -9.93 37.20 -20.03
CA GLU A 511 -8.63 37.88 -19.97
C GLU A 511 -7.51 36.93 -20.40
N GLY A 512 -7.55 35.67 -19.97
CA GLY A 512 -6.59 34.63 -20.36
C GLY A 512 -6.49 34.43 -21.87
N ILE A 513 -7.62 34.45 -22.58
CA ILE A 513 -7.65 34.35 -24.05
C ILE A 513 -6.84 35.48 -24.72
N GLN A 514 -6.83 36.69 -24.16
CA GLN A 514 -6.07 37.83 -24.71
C GLN A 514 -4.56 37.65 -24.64
N HIS A 515 -4.09 36.72 -23.79
CA HIS A 515 -2.67 36.38 -23.64
C HIS A 515 -2.23 35.18 -24.51
N MET A 516 -3.14 34.55 -25.24
CA MET A 516 -2.82 33.42 -26.11
C MET A 516 -2.31 33.88 -27.49
N ALA A 517 -1.28 33.21 -27.98
CA ALA A 517 -0.84 33.34 -29.36
C ALA A 517 -1.48 32.21 -30.19
N LEU A 518 -2.32 32.56 -31.15
CA LEU A 518 -3.03 31.61 -32.01
C LEU A 518 -2.35 31.51 -33.38
N ALA A 519 -2.41 30.32 -33.98
CA ALA A 519 -2.02 30.14 -35.37
C ALA A 519 -3.04 30.79 -36.32
N ASP A 520 -2.59 31.21 -37.50
CA ASP A 520 -3.48 31.81 -38.50
C ASP A 520 -4.67 30.88 -38.82
N GLY A 521 -5.88 31.43 -38.79
CA GLY A 521 -7.13 30.69 -39.05
C GLY A 521 -7.73 29.96 -37.84
N PHE A 522 -7.14 30.08 -36.65
CA PHE A 522 -7.70 29.53 -35.40
C PHE A 522 -8.32 30.64 -34.53
N GLU A 523 -9.40 30.29 -33.84
CA GLU A 523 -10.09 31.11 -32.84
C GLU A 523 -10.16 30.33 -31.52
N VAL A 524 -10.17 31.04 -30.39
CA VAL A 524 -10.42 30.46 -29.06
C VAL A 524 -11.59 31.21 -28.42
N SER A 525 -12.57 30.46 -27.94
CA SER A 525 -13.72 30.94 -27.18
C SER A 525 -13.72 30.36 -25.76
N LEU A 526 -14.32 31.09 -24.82
CA LEU A 526 -14.55 30.58 -23.47
C LEU A 526 -15.82 29.73 -23.46
N PHE A 527 -15.68 28.41 -23.28
CA PHE A 527 -16.81 27.49 -23.20
C PHE A 527 -17.45 27.46 -21.79
N ALA A 528 -16.64 27.34 -20.75
CA ALA A 528 -17.08 27.29 -19.35
C ALA A 528 -15.98 27.83 -18.43
N ASP A 529 -16.36 28.43 -17.30
CA ASP A 529 -15.45 28.80 -16.23
C ASP A 529 -16.04 28.46 -14.84
N GLU A 530 -15.16 28.40 -13.84
CA GLU A 530 -15.51 28.08 -12.45
C GLU A 530 -16.33 29.18 -11.74
N LYS A 531 -16.38 30.39 -12.31
CA LYS A 531 -17.17 31.49 -11.77
C LYS A 531 -18.65 31.34 -12.15
N GLN A 532 -18.93 30.84 -13.35
CA GLN A 532 -20.26 30.46 -13.81
C GLN A 532 -20.68 29.10 -13.23
N PHE A 533 -19.76 28.13 -13.19
CA PHE A 533 -19.99 26.77 -12.72
C PHE A 533 -19.06 26.42 -11.55
N PRO A 534 -19.45 26.68 -10.30
CA PRO A 534 -18.63 26.36 -9.11
C PRO A 534 -18.27 24.87 -8.96
N GLU A 535 -18.95 23.98 -9.68
CA GLU A 535 -18.66 22.55 -9.75
C GLU A 535 -17.42 22.24 -10.62
N LEU A 536 -17.05 23.12 -11.56
CA LEU A 536 -15.89 22.96 -12.47
C LEU A 536 -14.58 23.35 -11.77
N VAL A 537 -14.25 22.70 -10.66
CA VAL A 537 -13.03 22.96 -9.87
C VAL A 537 -12.03 21.82 -10.03
N ASN A 538 -10.78 22.17 -10.33
CA ASN A 538 -9.68 21.24 -10.58
C ASN A 538 -10.06 20.11 -11.57
N PRO A 539 -10.44 20.43 -12.82
CA PRO A 539 -10.74 19.40 -13.82
C PRO A 539 -9.49 18.56 -14.10
N VAL A 540 -9.61 17.23 -13.98
CA VAL A 540 -8.52 16.26 -14.12
C VAL A 540 -8.47 15.65 -15.51
N GLN A 541 -9.64 15.28 -16.05
CA GLN A 541 -9.80 14.81 -17.42
C GLN A 541 -11.08 15.42 -18.00
N MET A 542 -11.06 15.71 -19.30
CA MET A 542 -12.22 16.14 -20.07
C MET A 542 -12.40 15.30 -21.33
N GLN A 543 -13.65 15.04 -21.72
CA GLN A 543 -13.99 14.32 -22.95
C GLN A 543 -15.37 14.77 -23.46
N PHE A 544 -15.62 14.64 -24.76
CA PHE A 544 -16.94 14.89 -25.33
C PHE A 544 -17.70 13.57 -25.54
N ASP A 545 -18.97 13.55 -25.15
CA ASP A 545 -19.83 12.41 -25.48
C ASP A 545 -20.36 12.45 -26.92
N THR A 546 -21.08 11.41 -27.33
CA THR A 546 -21.66 11.31 -28.68
C THR A 546 -22.77 12.32 -28.97
N LYS A 547 -23.24 13.06 -27.96
CA LYS A 547 -24.19 14.18 -28.10
C LYS A 547 -23.48 15.53 -28.20
N GLY A 548 -22.14 15.56 -28.16
CA GLY A 548 -21.35 16.78 -28.22
C GLY A 548 -21.25 17.54 -26.89
N ARG A 549 -21.65 16.92 -25.78
CA ARG A 549 -21.57 17.55 -24.44
C ARG A 549 -20.19 17.34 -23.85
N LEU A 550 -19.67 18.35 -23.16
CA LEU A 550 -18.39 18.26 -22.47
C LEU A 550 -18.58 17.57 -21.11
N TRP A 551 -17.84 16.50 -20.87
CA TRP A 551 -17.75 15.83 -19.58
C TRP A 551 -16.43 16.18 -18.91
N ALA A 552 -16.46 16.38 -17.60
CA ALA A 552 -15.27 16.65 -16.82
C ALA A 552 -15.25 15.83 -15.52
N ALA A 553 -14.15 15.12 -15.27
CA ALA A 553 -13.81 14.64 -13.94
C ALA A 553 -13.26 15.81 -13.14
N VAL A 554 -13.95 16.20 -12.07
CA VAL A 554 -13.61 17.35 -11.23
C VAL A 554 -13.21 16.89 -9.84
N TRP A 555 -12.24 17.60 -9.24
CA TRP A 555 -11.64 17.20 -7.97
C TRP A 555 -11.55 18.37 -6.96
N PRO A 556 -12.69 18.86 -6.45
CA PRO A 556 -12.70 19.96 -5.49
C PRO A 556 -12.02 19.63 -4.16
N THR A 557 -11.95 18.35 -3.78
CA THR A 557 -11.21 17.91 -2.57
C THR A 557 -9.72 17.65 -2.80
N TYR A 558 -9.14 18.08 -3.91
CA TYR A 558 -7.71 17.90 -4.19
C TYR A 558 -6.80 18.33 -3.02
N PRO A 559 -5.75 17.57 -2.66
CA PRO A 559 -5.26 16.35 -3.30
C PRO A 559 -5.85 15.05 -2.73
N LYS A 560 -6.83 15.15 -1.82
CA LYS A 560 -7.68 14.07 -1.30
C LYS A 560 -8.69 14.63 -0.29
N TRP A 561 -9.81 13.94 -0.11
CA TRP A 561 -10.80 14.25 0.92
C TRP A 561 -10.20 14.45 2.33
N GLU A 562 -10.62 15.53 2.98
CA GLU A 562 -10.24 15.91 4.34
C GLU A 562 -11.37 15.52 5.32
N PRO A 563 -11.06 14.81 6.42
CA PRO A 563 -12.06 14.47 7.44
C PRO A 563 -12.79 15.71 7.96
N LEU A 564 -14.08 15.55 8.30
CA LEU A 564 -15.02 16.62 8.70
C LEU A 564 -15.46 17.60 7.60
N LYS A 565 -14.87 17.55 6.39
CA LYS A 565 -15.37 18.29 5.22
C LYS A 565 -16.27 17.42 4.36
N GLU A 566 -17.08 18.08 3.53
CA GLU A 566 -17.85 17.39 2.50
C GLU A 566 -16.91 16.80 1.44
N MET A 567 -17.28 15.63 0.91
CA MET A 567 -16.67 15.10 -0.31
C MET A 567 -17.57 15.46 -1.49
N ASN A 568 -17.05 16.28 -2.40
CA ASN A 568 -17.76 16.84 -3.55
C ASN A 568 -16.99 16.68 -4.86
N ASP A 569 -16.17 15.63 -4.96
CA ASP A 569 -15.56 15.19 -6.21
C ASP A 569 -16.61 14.52 -7.09
N ALA A 570 -16.55 14.75 -8.40
CA ALA A 570 -17.61 14.32 -9.29
C ALA A 570 -17.16 14.10 -10.73
N LEU A 571 -18.02 13.41 -11.47
CA LEU A 571 -18.08 13.50 -12.92
C LEU A 571 -19.26 14.42 -13.27
N ILE A 572 -18.99 15.50 -13.99
CA ILE A 572 -19.98 16.50 -14.39
C ILE A 572 -20.15 16.55 -15.90
N ILE A 573 -21.32 17.00 -16.35
CA ILE A 573 -21.68 17.24 -17.75
C ILE A 573 -21.98 18.73 -17.90
N LEU A 574 -21.29 19.38 -18.82
CA LEU A 574 -21.54 20.76 -19.24
C LEU A 574 -22.34 20.73 -20.54
N HIS A 575 -23.51 21.37 -20.51
CA HIS A 575 -24.47 21.38 -21.60
C HIS A 575 -24.38 22.70 -22.36
N ASP A 576 -24.33 22.61 -23.69
CA ASP A 576 -24.58 23.70 -24.63
C ASP A 576 -25.94 23.39 -25.27
N ASP A 577 -27.01 23.91 -24.67
CA ASP A 577 -28.38 23.57 -25.04
C ASP A 577 -28.83 24.35 -26.29
N ASP A 578 -28.21 25.51 -26.58
CA ASP A 578 -28.54 26.35 -27.75
C ASP A 578 -27.52 26.27 -28.90
N ASN A 579 -26.42 25.53 -28.73
CA ASN A 579 -25.31 25.35 -29.67
C ASN A 579 -24.58 26.66 -30.02
N ASP A 580 -24.49 27.62 -29.07
CA ASP A 580 -23.72 28.85 -29.26
C ASP A 580 -22.21 28.69 -28.99
N GLY A 581 -21.77 27.49 -28.58
CA GLY A 581 -20.38 27.20 -28.25
C GLY A 581 -20.01 27.63 -26.82
N LYS A 582 -20.99 27.75 -25.92
CA LYS A 582 -20.81 27.98 -24.49
C LYS A 582 -21.68 27.02 -23.68
N ALA A 583 -21.26 26.75 -22.45
CA ALA A 583 -22.07 25.99 -21.52
C ALA A 583 -23.15 26.86 -20.89
N ASP A 584 -24.39 26.36 -20.90
CA ASP A 584 -25.58 26.97 -20.29
C ASP A 584 -25.83 26.46 -18.88
N ARG A 585 -25.57 25.17 -18.65
CA ARG A 585 -25.81 24.49 -17.36
C ARG A 585 -24.85 23.34 -17.13
N VAL A 586 -24.76 22.94 -15.87
CA VAL A 586 -23.99 21.78 -15.40
C VAL A 586 -24.91 20.76 -14.75
N THR A 587 -24.65 19.48 -14.99
CA THR A 587 -25.27 18.35 -14.30
C THR A 587 -24.19 17.53 -13.60
N GLU A 588 -24.37 17.22 -12.31
CA GLU A 588 -23.55 16.22 -11.63
C GLU A 588 -24.02 14.83 -12.04
N PHE A 589 -23.31 14.19 -12.97
CA PHE A 589 -23.65 12.83 -13.41
C PHE A 589 -23.44 11.81 -12.30
N ALA A 590 -22.34 11.94 -11.55
CA ALA A 590 -22.09 11.08 -10.41
C ALA A 590 -21.12 11.70 -9.40
N ARG A 591 -21.47 11.61 -8.11
CA ARG A 591 -20.55 11.85 -6.99
C ARG A 591 -19.55 10.70 -6.89
N ILE A 592 -18.26 10.98 -7.07
CA ILE A 592 -17.21 9.94 -7.05
C ILE A 592 -15.89 10.55 -6.56
N GLN A 593 -15.32 9.95 -5.51
CA GLN A 593 -14.11 10.46 -4.88
C GLN A 593 -12.89 10.31 -5.80
N ASN A 594 -12.08 11.37 -5.91
CA ASN A 594 -10.80 11.35 -6.61
C ASN A 594 -10.89 10.70 -8.03
N PRO A 595 -11.73 11.22 -8.94
CA PRO A 595 -11.83 10.71 -10.30
C PRO A 595 -10.60 11.16 -11.09
N LEU A 596 -9.73 10.22 -11.46
CA LEU A 596 -8.46 10.50 -12.12
C LEU A 596 -8.48 10.24 -13.62
N GLY A 597 -9.54 9.59 -14.10
CA GLY A 597 -9.80 9.49 -15.53
C GLY A 597 -11.06 8.70 -15.80
N PHE A 598 -11.59 8.83 -17.01
CA PHE A 598 -12.80 8.14 -17.43
C PHE A 598 -12.84 7.86 -18.93
N GLU A 599 -13.65 6.89 -19.34
CA GLU A 599 -13.91 6.55 -20.74
C GLU A 599 -15.33 6.02 -20.92
N PHE A 600 -15.98 6.38 -22.03
CA PHE A 600 -17.33 5.93 -22.36
C PHE A 600 -17.34 4.46 -22.77
N TRP A 601 -18.16 3.63 -22.14
CA TRP A 601 -18.24 2.21 -22.44
C TRP A 601 -19.64 1.66 -22.19
N ASN A 602 -20.15 0.81 -23.08
CA ASN A 602 -21.40 0.07 -22.90
C ASN A 602 -22.64 0.93 -22.48
N GLY A 603 -22.75 2.13 -23.05
CA GLY A 603 -23.82 3.08 -22.74
C GLY A 603 -23.73 3.71 -21.35
N GLY A 604 -22.55 3.70 -20.73
CA GLY A 604 -22.22 4.42 -19.50
C GLY A 604 -20.76 4.87 -19.53
N VAL A 605 -20.14 4.99 -18.35
CA VAL A 605 -18.78 5.50 -18.18
C VAL A 605 -18.00 4.61 -17.22
N LEU A 606 -16.78 4.25 -17.59
CA LEU A 606 -15.78 3.69 -16.68
C LEU A 606 -14.99 4.84 -16.05
N VAL A 607 -14.84 4.85 -14.74
CA VAL A 607 -14.11 5.88 -14.01
C VAL A 607 -13.02 5.23 -13.16
N ALA A 608 -11.78 5.69 -13.31
CA ALA A 608 -10.71 5.39 -12.36
C ALA A 608 -10.90 6.24 -11.10
N SER A 609 -11.21 5.55 -10.02
CA SER A 609 -11.27 6.08 -8.66
C SER A 609 -10.68 4.97 -7.81
N ALA A 610 -9.37 5.03 -7.55
CA ALA A 610 -8.66 4.01 -6.77
C ALA A 610 -9.49 3.64 -5.52
N PRO A 611 -9.40 2.46 -4.92
CA PRO A 611 -8.71 1.29 -5.44
C PRO A 611 -9.49 0.59 -6.58
N GLU A 612 -10.43 1.28 -7.23
CA GLU A 612 -11.43 0.72 -8.15
C GLU A 612 -11.40 1.36 -9.55
N ILE A 613 -11.84 0.60 -10.54
CA ILE A 613 -12.44 1.14 -11.76
C ILE A 613 -13.93 0.84 -11.67
N VAL A 614 -14.73 1.90 -11.67
CA VAL A 614 -16.18 1.85 -11.45
C VAL A 614 -16.90 2.11 -12.77
N PHE A 615 -17.84 1.25 -13.14
CA PHE A 615 -18.80 1.50 -14.19
C PHE A 615 -20.00 2.23 -13.61
N LEU A 616 -20.36 3.34 -14.25
CA LEU A 616 -21.48 4.19 -13.92
C LEU A 616 -22.39 4.32 -15.14
N LYS A 617 -23.70 4.23 -14.95
CA LYS A 617 -24.66 4.36 -16.04
C LYS A 617 -25.95 4.99 -15.56
N ASP A 618 -26.53 5.81 -16.41
CA ASP A 618 -27.90 6.32 -16.33
C ASP A 618 -28.80 5.36 -17.16
N THR A 619 -29.88 4.87 -16.56
CA THR A 619 -30.85 4.00 -17.23
C THR A 619 -32.22 4.61 -17.48
N ASP A 620 -32.49 5.82 -16.97
CA ASP A 620 -33.79 6.50 -17.11
C ASP A 620 -33.74 7.81 -17.93
N GLY A 621 -32.54 8.28 -18.25
CA GLY A 621 -32.28 9.40 -19.15
C GLY A 621 -32.25 10.77 -18.47
N ASP A 622 -32.13 10.82 -17.13
CA ASP A 622 -32.03 12.07 -16.37
C ASP A 622 -30.59 12.65 -16.30
N ASP A 623 -29.62 12.00 -16.96
CA ASP A 623 -28.20 12.32 -16.92
C ASP A 623 -27.56 12.19 -15.52
N VAL A 624 -28.13 11.33 -14.65
CA VAL A 624 -27.57 10.94 -13.35
C VAL A 624 -27.38 9.42 -13.30
N ALA A 625 -26.23 8.96 -12.82
CA ALA A 625 -25.95 7.53 -12.73
C ALA A 625 -26.82 6.85 -11.65
N ASP A 626 -27.62 5.87 -12.05
CA ASP A 626 -28.43 5.01 -11.18
C ASP A 626 -27.84 3.59 -11.04
N VAL A 627 -26.88 3.23 -11.89
CA VAL A 627 -26.12 1.98 -11.83
C VAL A 627 -24.67 2.28 -11.44
N ARG A 628 -24.19 1.59 -10.40
CA ARG A 628 -22.77 1.58 -9.98
C ARG A 628 -22.27 0.14 -9.91
N THR A 629 -21.20 -0.19 -10.64
CA THR A 629 -20.59 -1.52 -10.58
C THR A 629 -19.06 -1.39 -10.51
N VAL A 630 -18.44 -1.97 -9.49
CA VAL A 630 -16.98 -2.07 -9.44
C VAL A 630 -16.52 -3.09 -10.48
N MET A 631 -15.95 -2.65 -11.60
CA MET A 631 -15.52 -3.56 -12.68
C MET A 631 -14.15 -4.17 -12.42
N LEU A 632 -13.24 -3.38 -11.86
CA LEU A 632 -11.90 -3.81 -11.46
C LEU A 632 -11.59 -3.24 -10.08
N GLN A 633 -10.90 -3.99 -9.25
CA GLN A 633 -10.42 -3.54 -7.94
C GLN A 633 -8.98 -4.00 -7.72
N GLY A 634 -8.31 -3.43 -6.73
CA GLY A 634 -6.90 -3.72 -6.43
C GLY A 634 -5.94 -2.69 -7.01
N LEU A 635 -6.46 -1.56 -7.49
CA LEU A 635 -5.61 -0.40 -7.76
C LEU A 635 -5.01 0.11 -6.44
N ASP A 636 -3.73 0.44 -6.46
CA ASP A 636 -3.10 1.11 -5.34
C ASP A 636 -3.64 2.54 -5.19
N SER A 637 -3.71 3.01 -3.94
CA SER A 637 -4.14 4.36 -3.56
C SER A 637 -3.02 5.19 -2.92
N SER A 638 -1.79 4.69 -2.96
CA SER A 638 -0.67 5.26 -2.21
C SER A 638 -0.18 6.61 -2.74
N ASP A 639 -0.47 6.98 -3.97
CA ASP A 639 -0.15 8.33 -4.47
C ASP A 639 -1.21 8.77 -5.46
N THR A 640 -1.95 9.81 -5.12
CA THR A 640 -3.10 10.24 -5.95
C THR A 640 -2.66 10.89 -7.27
N HIS A 641 -1.37 11.24 -7.40
CA HIS A 641 -0.79 11.80 -8.63
C HIS A 641 -0.21 10.71 -9.56
N HIS A 642 0.00 9.50 -9.05
CA HIS A 642 0.51 8.34 -9.80
C HIS A 642 -0.50 7.18 -9.92
N ALA A 643 -1.67 7.32 -9.31
CA ALA A 643 -2.75 6.33 -9.39
C ALA A 643 -3.29 6.17 -10.83
N ALA A 644 -4.12 5.15 -11.03
CA ALA A 644 -4.69 4.86 -12.35
C ALA A 644 -5.42 6.08 -12.90
N ASN A 645 -5.09 6.45 -14.14
CA ASN A 645 -5.66 7.60 -14.84
C ASN A 645 -5.69 7.36 -16.35
N ASN A 646 -6.23 8.33 -17.08
CA ASN A 646 -6.22 8.38 -18.55
C ASN A 646 -6.76 7.08 -19.19
N LEU A 647 -8.02 6.75 -18.89
CA LEU A 647 -8.70 5.64 -19.53
C LEU A 647 -8.93 5.98 -21.00
N ILE A 648 -8.47 5.15 -21.92
CA ILE A 648 -8.60 5.41 -23.34
C ILE A 648 -8.71 4.12 -24.17
N TYR A 649 -9.55 4.13 -25.20
CA TYR A 649 -9.55 3.04 -26.18
C TYR A 649 -8.24 3.00 -26.99
N GLY A 650 -7.68 1.81 -27.11
CA GLY A 650 -6.69 1.51 -28.14
C GLY A 650 -7.35 1.05 -29.44
N PRO A 651 -6.56 0.99 -30.53
CA PRO A 651 -7.03 0.56 -31.85
C PRO A 651 -7.46 -0.91 -31.92
N ASP A 652 -7.16 -1.71 -30.90
CA ASP A 652 -7.57 -3.10 -30.73
C ASP A 652 -8.92 -3.26 -30.00
N GLY A 653 -9.52 -2.15 -29.56
CA GLY A 653 -10.77 -2.13 -28.81
C GLY A 653 -10.62 -2.40 -27.31
N ALA A 654 -9.39 -2.55 -26.80
CA ALA A 654 -9.13 -2.59 -25.37
C ALA A 654 -9.13 -1.18 -24.77
N ILE A 655 -9.48 -1.07 -23.49
CA ILE A 655 -9.33 0.16 -22.73
C ILE A 655 -8.03 0.06 -21.95
N TYR A 656 -7.15 1.03 -22.18
CA TYR A 656 -5.88 1.17 -21.49
C TYR A 656 -6.01 2.21 -20.39
N TRP A 657 -5.28 2.02 -19.30
CA TRP A 657 -5.09 3.02 -18.25
C TRP A 657 -3.61 3.09 -17.91
N GLN A 658 -3.19 4.22 -17.35
CA GLN A 658 -1.80 4.48 -16.98
C GLN A 658 -1.68 4.57 -15.47
N SER A 659 -0.53 4.19 -14.93
CA SER A 659 -0.17 4.44 -13.54
C SER A 659 1.32 4.71 -13.45
N GLY A 660 1.68 5.59 -12.52
CA GLY A 660 3.05 6.04 -12.30
C GLY A 660 3.81 5.20 -11.28
N VAL A 661 4.85 5.84 -10.75
CA VAL A 661 5.87 5.21 -9.92
C VAL A 661 5.37 4.82 -8.52
N PHE A 662 6.05 3.86 -7.88
CA PHE A 662 5.82 3.41 -6.49
C PHE A 662 4.49 2.71 -6.20
N MET A 663 3.64 2.50 -7.20
CA MET A 663 2.33 1.88 -7.03
C MET A 663 2.42 0.35 -6.96
N VAL A 664 1.61 -0.27 -6.08
CA VAL A 664 1.50 -1.73 -5.94
C VAL A 664 0.08 -2.20 -6.23
N HIS A 665 -0.20 -2.48 -7.50
CA HIS A 665 -1.50 -2.97 -7.97
C HIS A 665 -1.58 -4.50 -7.86
N ASN A 666 -2.77 -5.01 -7.54
CA ASN A 666 -3.01 -6.45 -7.43
C ASN A 666 -4.45 -6.80 -7.78
N HIS A 667 -4.68 -7.29 -9.00
CA HIS A 667 -6.01 -7.48 -9.57
C HIS A 667 -6.43 -8.94 -9.60
N GLU A 668 -7.59 -9.25 -9.05
CA GLU A 668 -8.21 -10.57 -9.20
C GLU A 668 -9.06 -10.63 -10.47
N HIS A 669 -9.05 -11.79 -11.12
CA HIS A 669 -9.81 -12.05 -12.34
C HIS A 669 -10.08 -13.55 -12.52
N PRO A 670 -11.08 -13.96 -13.33
CA PRO A 670 -11.48 -15.36 -13.42
C PRO A 670 -10.51 -16.27 -14.20
N TRP A 671 -9.56 -15.71 -14.97
CA TRP A 671 -8.69 -16.49 -15.87
C TRP A 671 -7.44 -17.10 -15.24
N GLY A 672 -7.13 -16.81 -13.98
CA GLY A 672 -5.82 -17.19 -13.41
C GLY A 672 -5.50 -16.47 -12.10
N PRO A 673 -4.26 -16.62 -11.60
CA PRO A 673 -3.79 -15.95 -10.39
C PRO A 673 -3.85 -14.43 -10.55
N SER A 674 -3.85 -13.71 -9.43
CA SER A 674 -3.94 -12.25 -9.44
C SER A 674 -2.80 -11.59 -10.23
N LEU A 675 -3.13 -10.54 -10.97
CA LEU A 675 -2.16 -9.75 -11.74
C LEU A 675 -1.54 -8.70 -10.84
N GLN A 676 -0.26 -8.89 -10.52
CA GLN A 676 0.53 -7.94 -9.76
C GLN A 676 1.27 -7.01 -10.71
N ALA A 677 1.14 -5.71 -10.48
CA ALA A 677 1.97 -4.70 -11.13
C ALA A 677 2.61 -3.82 -10.04
N SER A 678 3.93 -3.93 -9.93
CA SER A 678 4.74 -3.11 -9.03
C SER A 678 5.98 -2.64 -9.77
N GLU A 679 6.43 -1.42 -9.53
CA GLU A 679 7.78 -1.04 -9.95
C GLU A 679 8.84 -1.78 -9.14
N SER A 680 9.84 -2.31 -9.86
CA SER A 680 10.95 -3.11 -9.33
C SER A 680 12.04 -2.28 -8.65
#